data_AF-A0A326QN57-F1
#
_entry.id   AF-A0A326QN57-F1
#
_cell.length_a   1.000
_cell.length_b   1.000
_cell.length_c   1.000
_cell.angle_alpha   90.00
_cell.angle_beta   90.00
_cell.angle_gamma   90.00
#
_symmetry.space_group_name_H-M   'P 1'
#
loop_
_entity.id
_entity.type
_entity.pdbx_description
1 polymer ?
#
loop_
_entity_poly.entity_id
_entity_poly.type
_entity_poly.pdbx_seq_one_letter_code
_entity_poly.pdbx_strand_id
1 'polypeptide(L)'
;MVRTVSTDIRLDAAAHAAIAAGNVVPQRLDGRRGVGPLQSLAGARPHDDVIVRLEDVELTTSPTGSPGLAIAQPPVQITGRYVALVQLLQPAAAAENPDGDRFEVRHFDRRQGGFSGPLDVVRIPRQPPDRDGRRLFNPDGLVGDPIGASGWLVYGAPDASGLFTAQALLPRALLQPQADQLVQGRGAGLDYVLHRNWARTPERKGRFSRVQVGGEGSWQLGERGLLIHSFGGIGGPAGEAIVAGTVTGHFAFGDAELGRDPFSGEPLFALRFHQIYANNPNGIVAGTQDWSAYSGDLQRGWLWLRPISDVLIRQDLFSDVQLGHRRFSLLDELGVQANVMMARYRSGDGTGLSSVTPATSCVQDSSQTLYIALQRLRQQVLADPGLMAWWRAHPNDSDSRRFERLLALGRSLDDLLTPFGMVRSDWVRNAAVVAGADTLTSGEQHFVRGQSVRDALLSWRSMLPRRGHDDIARVFLQNGSQLWFQRTNQVPGRDPELLPLAPTLLLGQWPWLSVPLRRLSDAVSTPLLGGNGLVAALGMLLYALVALPLARRSGLLRQGWRWRPLGPMLRQAPLLLLMPALGEEAVFRAALLPAAAMEGVGPWSSLAWGALSVGLFVAYHPLAGATWYRPGRQLFRDPAFLLSCSWLGAVCAGVFLLSGSLWPPVLIHWLAVTLWLWPLGGRLRLRMEAPRPVAP
;
A
#
# COMPACT_ATOMS: atom_id res chain seq x y z
N MET A 1 16.64 -7.42 -20.11
CA MET A 1 15.17 -7.41 -19.93
C MET A 1 14.47 -8.38 -20.86
N VAL A 2 14.46 -8.18 -22.18
CA VAL A 2 13.71 -9.03 -23.15
C VAL A 2 13.98 -10.52 -22.93
N ARG A 3 15.26 -10.95 -22.99
CA ARG A 3 15.66 -12.34 -22.72
C ARG A 3 15.19 -12.88 -21.37
N THR A 4 15.13 -12.02 -20.35
CA THR A 4 14.79 -12.38 -18.97
C THR A 4 13.31 -12.74 -18.79
N VAL A 5 12.42 -12.18 -19.62
CA VAL A 5 10.97 -12.34 -19.48
C VAL A 5 10.29 -12.98 -20.70
N SER A 6 11.05 -13.25 -21.76
CA SER A 6 10.59 -14.07 -22.87
C SER A 6 10.33 -15.49 -22.38
N THR A 7 9.12 -15.99 -22.63
CA THR A 7 8.72 -17.34 -22.21
C THR A 7 7.84 -18.00 -23.26
N ASP A 8 7.83 -19.34 -23.28
CA ASP A 8 6.83 -20.10 -24.02
C ASP A 8 5.49 -20.00 -23.28
N ILE A 9 4.40 -19.88 -24.03
CA ILE A 9 3.05 -19.81 -23.45
C ILE A 9 2.27 -21.06 -23.83
N ARG A 10 1.75 -21.76 -22.81
CA ARG A 10 0.82 -22.87 -22.93
C ARG A 10 -0.23 -22.73 -21.84
N LEU A 11 -1.49 -22.60 -22.24
CA LEU A 11 -2.58 -22.47 -21.26
C LEU A 11 -2.74 -23.75 -20.45
N ASP A 12 -2.74 -23.61 -19.13
CA ASP A 12 -2.97 -24.72 -18.21
C ASP A 12 -4.45 -24.85 -17.82
N ALA A 13 -4.75 -25.87 -17.01
CA ALA A 13 -6.12 -26.10 -16.53
C ALA A 13 -6.68 -24.90 -15.73
N ALA A 14 -5.84 -24.16 -15.01
CA ALA A 14 -6.27 -22.99 -14.26
C ALA A 14 -6.62 -21.83 -15.20
N ALA A 15 -5.83 -21.60 -16.26
CA ALA A 15 -6.14 -20.62 -17.30
C ALA A 15 -7.47 -20.95 -18.00
N HIS A 16 -7.71 -22.22 -18.34
CA HIS A 16 -8.99 -22.65 -18.90
C HIS A 16 -10.16 -22.46 -17.93
N ALA A 17 -9.98 -22.75 -16.64
CA ALA A 17 -11.00 -22.48 -15.62
C ALA A 17 -11.28 -20.96 -15.48
N ALA A 18 -10.24 -20.12 -15.57
CA ALA A 18 -10.39 -18.67 -15.52
C ALA A 18 -11.16 -18.13 -16.73
N ILE A 19 -10.93 -18.68 -17.94
CA ILE A 19 -11.72 -18.39 -19.14
C ILE A 19 -13.19 -18.75 -18.91
N ALA A 20 -13.46 -19.94 -18.39
CA ALA A 20 -14.83 -20.38 -18.09
C ALA A 20 -15.52 -19.48 -17.04
N ALA A 21 -14.77 -18.89 -16.13
CA ALA A 21 -15.24 -17.89 -15.16
C ALA A 21 -15.33 -16.46 -15.74
N GLY A 22 -15.10 -16.28 -17.04
CA GLY A 22 -15.22 -15.01 -17.76
C GLY A 22 -14.02 -14.07 -17.63
N ASN A 23 -12.86 -14.55 -17.18
CA ASN A 23 -11.63 -13.74 -17.19
C ASN A 23 -11.01 -13.68 -18.59
N VAL A 24 -10.41 -12.54 -18.91
CA VAL A 24 -9.62 -12.37 -20.12
C VAL A 24 -8.18 -12.85 -19.90
N VAL A 25 -7.78 -13.85 -20.68
CA VAL A 25 -6.43 -14.44 -20.69
C VAL A 25 -5.85 -14.37 -22.12
N PRO A 26 -4.53 -14.51 -22.34
CA PRO A 26 -3.89 -14.30 -23.64
C PRO A 26 -4.06 -15.52 -24.58
N GLN A 27 -5.30 -15.88 -24.91
CA GLN A 27 -5.64 -17.07 -25.72
C GLN A 27 -4.92 -17.12 -27.07
N ARG A 28 -4.67 -15.96 -27.69
CA ARG A 28 -3.98 -15.84 -28.98
C ARG A 28 -2.50 -16.24 -28.94
N LEU A 29 -1.95 -16.32 -27.72
CA LEU A 29 -0.56 -16.67 -27.47
C LEU A 29 -0.39 -18.14 -27.08
N ASP A 30 -1.48 -18.90 -26.94
CA ASP A 30 -1.40 -20.32 -26.60
C ASP A 30 -0.59 -21.11 -27.65
N GLY A 31 0.35 -21.92 -27.16
CA GLY A 31 1.29 -22.69 -27.98
C GLY A 31 2.43 -21.88 -28.61
N ARG A 32 2.49 -20.55 -28.44
CA ARG A 32 3.60 -19.74 -28.98
C ARG A 32 4.87 -19.89 -28.14
N ARG A 33 6.02 -19.87 -28.82
CA ARG A 33 7.34 -19.97 -28.20
C ARG A 33 8.05 -18.62 -28.14
N GLY A 34 8.87 -18.41 -27.12
CA GLY A 34 9.72 -17.22 -26.96
C GLY A 34 8.95 -15.91 -26.97
N VAL A 35 7.72 -15.90 -26.41
CA VAL A 35 6.86 -14.72 -26.38
C VAL A 35 7.50 -13.64 -25.52
N GLY A 36 7.99 -12.57 -26.15
CA GLY A 36 8.61 -11.44 -25.48
C GLY A 36 7.60 -10.40 -24.98
N PRO A 37 8.08 -9.30 -24.35
CA PRO A 37 7.25 -8.27 -23.75
C PRO A 37 6.24 -7.60 -24.68
N LEU A 38 6.61 -7.38 -25.95
CA LEU A 38 5.75 -6.74 -26.94
C LEU A 38 4.69 -7.71 -27.46
N GLN A 39 5.06 -8.96 -27.75
CA GLN A 39 4.09 -9.97 -28.15
C GLN A 39 3.10 -10.29 -27.02
N SER A 40 3.57 -10.33 -25.77
CA SER A 40 2.68 -10.55 -24.62
C SER A 40 1.71 -9.39 -24.39
N LEU A 41 2.11 -8.15 -24.73
CA LEU A 41 1.22 -6.99 -24.69
C LEU A 41 0.18 -7.03 -25.81
N ALA A 42 0.61 -7.27 -27.06
CA ALA A 42 -0.26 -7.31 -28.23
C ALA A 42 -1.29 -8.46 -28.16
N GLY A 43 -0.88 -9.63 -27.67
CA GLY A 43 -1.73 -10.81 -27.52
C GLY A 43 -2.47 -10.93 -26.18
N ALA A 44 -2.44 -9.89 -25.34
CA ALA A 44 -3.03 -9.94 -23.99
C ALA A 44 -4.56 -10.04 -24.01
N ARG A 45 -5.20 -9.58 -25.09
CA ARG A 45 -6.66 -9.58 -25.28
C ARG A 45 -7.07 -10.45 -26.48
N PRO A 46 -8.34 -10.87 -26.56
CA PRO A 46 -8.85 -11.69 -27.66
C PRO A 46 -8.87 -10.96 -29.01
N HIS A 47 -8.86 -9.62 -29.00
CA HIS A 47 -8.86 -8.77 -30.18
C HIS A 47 -7.65 -7.84 -30.18
N ASP A 48 -7.24 -7.37 -31.37
CA ASP A 48 -6.19 -6.36 -31.53
C ASP A 48 -6.75 -4.96 -31.26
N ASP A 49 -7.05 -4.68 -30.00
CA ASP A 49 -7.68 -3.43 -29.53
C ASP A 49 -6.83 -2.66 -28.49
N VAL A 50 -5.60 -3.10 -28.23
CA VAL A 50 -4.67 -2.40 -27.33
C VAL A 50 -4.00 -1.28 -28.10
N ILE A 51 -4.31 -0.03 -27.73
CA ILE A 51 -3.67 1.17 -28.28
C ILE A 51 -2.51 1.56 -27.38
N VAL A 52 -1.38 1.91 -27.99
CA VAL A 52 -0.17 2.29 -27.27
C VAL A 52 0.46 3.56 -27.83
N ARG A 53 1.11 4.33 -26.95
CA ARG A 53 2.05 5.40 -27.28
C ARG A 53 3.47 4.85 -27.20
N LEU A 54 4.22 5.02 -28.29
CA LEU A 54 5.65 4.73 -28.32
C LEU A 54 6.42 5.97 -27.86
N GLU A 55 7.44 5.77 -27.03
CA GLU A 55 8.32 6.82 -26.50
C GLU A 55 9.77 6.45 -26.83
N ASP A 56 10.64 7.44 -26.96
CA ASP A 56 12.07 7.27 -27.31
C ASP A 56 12.29 6.35 -28.53
N VAL A 57 11.57 6.67 -29.62
CA VAL A 57 11.54 5.86 -30.84
C VAL A 57 12.76 6.14 -31.71
N GLU A 58 13.52 5.11 -32.04
CA GLU A 58 14.62 5.16 -32.99
C GLU A 58 14.26 4.40 -34.28
N LEU A 59 14.58 5.01 -35.43
CA LEU A 59 14.51 4.33 -36.71
C LEU A 59 15.71 3.40 -36.85
N THR A 60 15.44 2.13 -37.12
CA THR A 60 16.45 1.10 -37.33
C THR A 60 16.22 0.41 -38.66
N THR A 61 17.22 -0.30 -39.14
CA THR A 61 17.09 -1.17 -40.33
C THR A 61 17.02 -2.61 -39.85
N SER A 62 15.94 -3.29 -40.20
CA SER A 62 15.79 -4.74 -39.98
C SER A 62 16.94 -5.50 -40.66
N PRO A 63 17.32 -6.70 -40.17
CA PRO A 63 18.21 -7.61 -40.91
C PRO A 63 17.77 -7.89 -42.35
N THR A 64 16.48 -7.71 -42.66
CA THR A 64 15.89 -7.86 -44.00
C THR A 64 15.93 -6.59 -44.87
N GLY A 65 16.58 -5.52 -44.40
CA GLY A 65 16.66 -4.23 -45.11
C GLY A 65 15.42 -3.34 -45.00
N SER A 66 14.36 -3.78 -44.31
CA SER A 66 13.13 -3.01 -44.11
C SER A 66 13.28 -2.00 -42.95
N PRO A 67 12.64 -0.83 -42.99
CA PRO A 67 12.64 0.11 -41.87
C PRO A 67 11.92 -0.52 -40.66
N GLY A 68 12.55 -0.44 -39.50
CA GLY A 68 12.05 -0.89 -38.21
C GLY A 68 12.03 0.25 -37.19
N LEU A 69 11.21 0.11 -36.16
CA LEU A 69 11.20 1.02 -35.01
C LEU A 69 11.79 0.28 -33.81
N ALA A 70 12.79 0.87 -33.18
CA ALA A 70 13.32 0.43 -31.90
C ALA A 70 12.83 1.37 -30.79
N ILE A 71 12.53 0.79 -29.64
CA ILE A 71 12.13 1.51 -28.43
C ILE A 71 12.94 0.98 -27.26
N ALA A 72 13.40 1.88 -26.39
CA ALA A 72 14.22 1.50 -25.23
C ALA A 72 13.39 0.86 -24.10
N GLN A 73 12.10 1.18 -24.03
CA GLN A 73 11.17 0.71 -22.99
C GLN A 73 9.87 0.17 -23.62
N PRO A 74 9.16 -0.75 -22.93
CA PRO A 74 7.80 -1.13 -23.31
C PRO A 74 6.89 0.09 -23.47
N PRO A 75 5.98 0.07 -24.45
CA PRO A 75 5.17 1.23 -24.75
C PRO A 75 4.08 1.46 -23.69
N VAL A 76 3.59 2.69 -23.61
CA VAL A 76 2.54 3.10 -22.67
C VAL A 76 1.18 2.83 -23.28
N GLN A 77 0.31 2.09 -22.60
CA GLN A 77 -1.07 1.89 -23.05
C GLN A 77 -1.86 3.20 -22.89
N ILE A 78 -2.61 3.57 -23.92
CA ILE A 78 -3.43 4.79 -23.97
C ILE A 78 -4.84 4.46 -24.47
N THR A 79 -5.79 5.36 -24.22
CA THR A 79 -7.12 5.30 -24.86
C THR A 79 -7.34 6.54 -25.71
N GLY A 80 -7.88 6.36 -26.90
CA GLY A 80 -8.11 7.42 -27.88
C GLY A 80 -6.84 7.84 -28.62
N ARG A 81 -6.92 7.88 -29.94
CA ARG A 81 -5.82 8.38 -30.79
C ARG A 81 -5.82 9.90 -30.90
N TYR A 82 -7.01 10.49 -30.81
CA TYR A 82 -7.23 11.92 -30.91
C TYR A 82 -7.73 12.43 -29.57
N VAL A 83 -7.32 13.65 -29.23
CA VAL A 83 -7.71 14.30 -27.99
C VAL A 83 -8.14 15.74 -28.29
N ALA A 84 -9.14 16.22 -27.56
CA ALA A 84 -9.58 17.60 -27.58
C ALA A 84 -9.82 18.10 -26.16
N LEU A 85 -9.51 19.37 -25.90
CA LEU A 85 -9.93 20.06 -24.67
C LEU A 85 -11.24 20.81 -24.95
N VAL A 86 -12.30 20.42 -24.25
CA VAL A 86 -13.65 20.97 -24.47
C VAL A 86 -14.38 21.26 -23.17
N GLN A 87 -15.38 22.13 -23.25
CA GLN A 87 -16.41 22.28 -22.23
C GLN A 87 -17.70 21.62 -22.73
N LEU A 88 -18.30 20.75 -21.91
CA LEU A 88 -19.61 20.17 -22.20
C LEU A 88 -20.69 21.21 -21.89
N LEU A 89 -21.54 21.52 -22.86
CA LEU A 89 -22.57 22.56 -22.72
C LEU A 89 -23.93 21.95 -22.36
N GLN A 90 -24.46 21.10 -23.24
CA GLN A 90 -25.76 20.46 -23.09
C GLN A 90 -25.85 19.19 -23.96
N PRO A 91 -26.78 18.27 -23.68
CA PRO A 91 -27.12 17.21 -24.63
C PRO A 91 -27.58 17.82 -25.95
N ALA A 92 -27.21 17.23 -27.08
CA ALA A 92 -27.70 17.65 -28.39
C ALA A 92 -29.23 17.46 -28.48
N ALA A 93 -29.87 18.21 -29.38
CA ALA A 93 -31.32 18.19 -29.56
C ALA A 93 -31.87 16.77 -29.75
N ALA A 94 -33.04 16.47 -29.16
CA ALA A 94 -33.58 15.11 -29.12
C ALA A 94 -33.73 14.45 -30.51
N ALA A 95 -34.07 15.23 -31.54
CA ALA A 95 -34.16 14.75 -32.93
C ALA A 95 -32.80 14.26 -33.48
N GLU A 96 -31.70 14.86 -33.01
CA GLU A 96 -30.33 14.52 -33.39
C GLU A 96 -29.65 13.62 -32.36
N ASN A 97 -30.31 13.27 -31.26
CA ASN A 97 -29.76 12.55 -30.12
C ASN A 97 -30.68 11.39 -29.65
N PRO A 98 -31.03 10.44 -30.53
CA PRO A 98 -31.99 9.38 -30.22
C PRO A 98 -31.53 8.47 -29.08
N ASP A 99 -30.22 8.30 -28.91
CA ASP A 99 -29.61 7.44 -27.88
C ASP A 99 -29.25 8.20 -26.60
N GLY A 100 -29.44 9.53 -26.56
CA GLY A 100 -29.08 10.38 -25.42
C GLY A 100 -27.58 10.46 -25.15
N ASP A 101 -26.73 10.15 -26.13
CA ASP A 101 -25.29 10.05 -26.00
C ASP A 101 -24.51 11.13 -26.76
N ARG A 102 -25.19 12.10 -27.39
CA ARG A 102 -24.56 13.23 -28.08
C ARG A 102 -24.63 14.51 -27.27
N PHE A 103 -23.53 15.25 -27.28
CA PHE A 103 -23.36 16.45 -26.46
C PHE A 103 -22.78 17.58 -27.30
N GLU A 104 -23.38 18.76 -27.17
CA GLU A 104 -22.81 20.00 -27.67
C GLU A 104 -21.62 20.39 -26.79
N VAL A 105 -20.51 20.70 -27.44
CA VAL A 105 -19.26 21.07 -26.79
C VAL A 105 -18.71 22.35 -27.36
N ARG A 106 -17.93 23.06 -26.53
CA ARG A 106 -17.13 24.19 -26.98
C ARG A 106 -15.66 23.90 -26.82
N HIS A 107 -14.90 24.06 -27.91
CA HIS A 107 -13.46 23.85 -27.90
C HIS A 107 -12.73 24.96 -27.16
N PHE A 108 -11.61 24.60 -26.52
CA PHE A 108 -10.70 25.57 -25.93
C PHE A 108 -9.96 26.35 -27.02
N ASP A 109 -9.99 27.68 -26.94
CA ASP A 109 -9.19 28.57 -27.77
C ASP A 109 -7.96 29.03 -26.98
N ARG A 110 -6.79 28.51 -27.38
CA ARG A 110 -5.50 28.85 -26.77
C ARG A 110 -5.16 30.34 -26.88
N ARG A 111 -5.60 31.03 -27.94
CA ARG A 111 -5.29 32.45 -28.15
C ARG A 111 -6.05 33.34 -27.17
N GLN A 112 -7.26 32.92 -26.81
CA GLN A 112 -8.14 33.64 -25.89
C GLN A 112 -8.06 33.12 -24.45
N GLY A 113 -7.42 31.97 -24.22
CA GLY A 113 -7.23 31.39 -22.89
C GLY A 113 -8.54 30.86 -22.27
N GLY A 114 -9.47 30.35 -23.08
CA GLY A 114 -10.76 29.88 -22.57
C GLY A 114 -11.59 29.10 -23.58
N PHE A 115 -12.80 28.67 -23.17
CA PHE A 115 -13.76 27.99 -24.04
C PHE A 115 -14.54 29.00 -24.89
N SER A 116 -13.86 29.56 -25.89
CA SER A 116 -14.44 30.45 -26.90
C SER A 116 -14.16 29.98 -28.34
N GLY A 117 -13.62 28.76 -28.49
CA GLY A 117 -13.42 28.12 -29.78
C GLY A 117 -14.73 27.67 -30.43
N PRO A 118 -14.63 26.95 -31.56
CA PRO A 118 -15.79 26.43 -32.28
C PRO A 118 -16.72 25.60 -31.39
N LEU A 119 -18.02 25.63 -31.73
CA LEU A 119 -19.00 24.68 -31.25
C LEU A 119 -18.93 23.41 -32.09
N ASP A 120 -19.09 22.26 -31.45
CA ASP A 120 -19.13 20.96 -32.11
C ASP A 120 -20.08 20.01 -31.37
N VAL A 121 -20.39 18.87 -31.97
CA VAL A 121 -21.15 17.79 -31.35
C VAL A 121 -20.25 16.56 -31.25
N VAL A 122 -20.11 16.04 -30.03
CA VAL A 122 -19.38 14.79 -29.79
C VAL A 122 -20.30 13.74 -29.21
N ARG A 123 -19.98 12.47 -29.47
CA ARG A 123 -20.66 11.33 -28.90
C ARG A 123 -19.91 10.83 -27.67
N ILE A 124 -20.60 10.76 -26.53
CA ILE A 124 -20.11 10.21 -25.26
C ILE A 124 -21.00 9.00 -24.91
N PRO A 125 -20.64 7.79 -25.38
CA PRO A 125 -21.53 6.64 -25.34
C PRO A 125 -21.73 6.10 -23.92
N ARG A 126 -23.00 5.82 -23.59
CA ARG A 126 -23.35 4.98 -22.43
C ARG A 126 -22.85 3.55 -22.69
N GLN A 127 -22.12 2.98 -21.73
CA GLN A 127 -21.61 1.63 -21.90
C GLN A 127 -22.69 0.57 -21.67
N PRO A 128 -22.58 -0.60 -22.34
CA PRO A 128 -23.43 -1.74 -22.03
C PRO A 128 -23.23 -2.20 -20.58
N PRO A 129 -24.22 -2.88 -19.98
CA PRO A 129 -24.04 -3.54 -18.70
C PRO A 129 -22.94 -4.60 -18.79
N ASP A 130 -22.17 -4.73 -17.72
CA ASP A 130 -21.24 -5.83 -17.49
C ASP A 130 -22.00 -7.11 -17.10
N ARG A 131 -21.25 -8.19 -16.85
CA ARG A 131 -21.82 -9.50 -16.47
C ARG A 131 -22.62 -9.47 -15.17
N ASP A 132 -22.39 -8.48 -14.32
CA ASP A 132 -23.05 -8.30 -13.03
C ASP A 132 -24.19 -7.25 -13.14
N GLY A 133 -24.54 -6.83 -14.37
CA GLY A 133 -25.61 -5.89 -14.67
C GLY A 133 -25.24 -4.41 -14.52
N ARG A 134 -23.98 -4.09 -14.17
CA ARG A 134 -23.52 -2.73 -13.88
C ARG A 134 -23.00 -2.07 -15.15
N ARG A 135 -23.26 -0.78 -15.35
CA ARG A 135 -22.66 -0.04 -16.46
C ARG A 135 -21.36 0.59 -16.00
N LEU A 136 -20.25 0.27 -16.66
CA LEU A 136 -18.95 0.85 -16.30
C LEU A 136 -18.99 2.38 -16.40
N PHE A 137 -19.64 2.93 -17.42
CA PHE A 137 -19.81 4.37 -17.54
C PHE A 137 -21.21 4.74 -18.03
N ASN A 138 -21.72 5.83 -17.46
CA ASN A 138 -22.98 6.47 -17.82
C ASN A 138 -22.76 7.99 -17.89
N PRO A 139 -23.09 8.66 -19.02
CA PRO A 139 -22.91 10.10 -19.17
C PRO A 139 -23.92 10.95 -18.37
N ASP A 140 -24.93 10.33 -17.76
CA ASP A 140 -25.96 11.03 -17.00
C ASP A 140 -25.35 11.94 -15.91
N GLY A 141 -25.66 13.23 -15.98
CA GLY A 141 -25.21 14.25 -15.03
C GLY A 141 -23.76 14.71 -15.20
N LEU A 142 -23.08 14.39 -16.30
CA LEU A 142 -21.80 15.00 -16.66
C LEU A 142 -21.90 16.51 -16.90
N VAL A 143 -22.97 16.93 -17.60
CA VAL A 143 -23.22 18.34 -17.88
C VAL A 143 -23.56 19.06 -16.57
N GLY A 144 -22.82 20.13 -16.28
CA GLY A 144 -22.97 20.91 -15.06
C GLY A 144 -22.35 20.30 -13.80
N ASP A 145 -21.68 19.14 -13.90
CA ASP A 145 -20.93 18.61 -12.76
C ASP A 145 -19.74 19.53 -12.42
N PRO A 146 -19.53 19.90 -11.14
CA PRO A 146 -18.43 20.77 -10.74
C PRO A 146 -17.05 20.29 -11.18
N ILE A 147 -16.84 18.98 -11.34
CA ILE A 147 -15.54 18.44 -11.78
C ILE A 147 -15.18 18.86 -13.21
N GLY A 148 -16.20 19.15 -14.03
CA GLY A 148 -16.07 19.54 -15.42
C GLY A 148 -15.93 21.06 -15.62
N ALA A 149 -15.94 21.85 -14.55
CA ALA A 149 -15.92 23.31 -14.63
C ALA A 149 -14.68 23.85 -15.34
N SER A 150 -13.52 23.19 -15.18
CA SER A 150 -12.27 23.52 -15.87
C SER A 150 -12.13 22.86 -17.26
N GLY A 151 -13.19 22.19 -17.71
CA GLY A 151 -13.25 21.43 -18.96
C GLY A 151 -12.79 19.98 -18.85
N TRP A 152 -12.94 19.29 -19.98
CA TRP A 152 -12.68 17.88 -20.16
C TRP A 152 -11.68 17.69 -21.30
N LEU A 153 -10.66 16.88 -21.06
CA LEU A 153 -9.91 16.25 -22.15
C LEU A 153 -10.71 15.03 -22.60
N VAL A 154 -11.19 15.07 -23.83
CA VAL A 154 -11.97 14.01 -24.46
C VAL A 154 -11.05 13.26 -25.41
N TYR A 155 -10.83 11.98 -25.13
CA TYR A 155 -10.00 11.09 -25.93
C TYR A 155 -10.92 10.20 -26.76
N GLY A 156 -10.64 10.04 -28.05
CA GLY A 156 -11.48 9.26 -28.93
C GLY A 156 -11.02 9.22 -30.38
N ALA A 157 -11.97 8.94 -31.26
CA ALA A 157 -11.81 8.97 -32.70
C ALA A 157 -13.15 9.17 -33.41
N PRO A 158 -13.17 9.68 -34.65
CA PRO A 158 -14.37 9.66 -35.49
C PRO A 158 -14.88 8.23 -35.68
N ASP A 159 -16.20 8.04 -35.57
CA ASP A 159 -16.86 6.79 -35.93
C ASP A 159 -17.05 6.66 -37.45
N ALA A 160 -17.73 5.60 -37.89
CA ALA A 160 -17.98 5.34 -39.32
C ALA A 160 -18.82 6.44 -40.01
N SER A 161 -19.55 7.27 -39.25
CA SER A 161 -20.30 8.43 -39.76
C SER A 161 -19.49 9.73 -39.75
N GLY A 162 -18.26 9.70 -39.21
CA GLY A 162 -17.41 10.87 -39.03
C GLY A 162 -17.64 11.61 -37.71
N LEU A 163 -18.58 11.16 -36.86
CA LEU A 163 -18.85 11.79 -35.57
C LEU A 163 -17.77 11.40 -34.55
N PHE A 164 -17.16 12.40 -33.91
CA PHE A 164 -16.15 12.13 -32.88
C PHE A 164 -16.77 11.39 -31.68
N THR A 165 -16.32 10.17 -31.44
CA THR A 165 -16.81 9.32 -30.36
C THR A 165 -15.76 9.18 -29.27
N ALA A 166 -16.13 9.61 -28.06
CA ALA A 166 -15.30 9.52 -26.87
C ALA A 166 -15.11 8.05 -26.45
N GLN A 167 -13.87 7.73 -26.12
CA GLN A 167 -13.42 6.45 -25.59
C GLN A 167 -12.86 6.59 -24.17
N ALA A 168 -12.35 7.78 -23.81
CA ALA A 168 -12.01 8.15 -22.44
C ALA A 168 -12.32 9.63 -22.17
N LEU A 169 -12.53 9.95 -20.90
CA LEU A 169 -12.80 11.31 -20.43
C LEU A 169 -11.93 11.63 -19.22
N LEU A 170 -11.23 12.77 -19.26
CA LEU A 170 -10.41 13.25 -18.16
C LEU A 170 -10.90 14.64 -17.72
N PRO A 171 -11.45 14.76 -16.50
CA PRO A 171 -11.78 16.07 -15.94
C PRO A 171 -10.50 16.83 -15.61
N ARG A 172 -10.25 17.95 -16.32
CA ARG A 172 -8.98 18.68 -16.25
C ARG A 172 -8.62 19.13 -14.83
N ALA A 173 -9.64 19.44 -14.02
CA ALA A 173 -9.47 19.84 -12.62
C ALA A 173 -8.70 18.80 -11.78
N LEU A 174 -8.80 17.50 -12.08
CA LEU A 174 -8.12 16.47 -11.29
C LEU A 174 -6.60 16.57 -11.35
N LEU A 175 -6.06 16.91 -12.52
CA LEU A 175 -4.62 16.87 -12.78
C LEU A 175 -3.95 18.24 -12.77
N GLN A 176 -4.69 19.31 -12.47
CA GLN A 176 -4.10 20.62 -12.21
C GLN A 176 -3.31 20.61 -10.89
N PRO A 177 -2.12 21.24 -10.83
CA PRO A 177 -1.27 21.28 -9.64
C PRO A 177 -1.73 22.31 -8.61
N GLN A 178 -3.03 22.32 -8.29
CA GLN A 178 -3.63 23.18 -7.29
C GLN A 178 -4.37 22.37 -6.23
N ALA A 179 -4.02 22.57 -4.95
CA ALA A 179 -4.64 21.88 -3.84
C ALA A 179 -5.87 22.65 -3.39
N ASP A 180 -6.94 21.91 -3.08
CA ASP A 180 -8.15 22.47 -2.47
C ASP A 180 -7.98 22.66 -0.96
N GLN A 181 -7.10 21.86 -0.35
CA GLN A 181 -6.83 21.89 1.09
C GLN A 181 -5.34 21.61 1.37
N LEU A 182 -4.79 22.31 2.36
CA LEU A 182 -3.46 22.04 2.92
C LEU A 182 -3.59 21.41 4.31
N VAL A 183 -2.82 20.36 4.57
CA VAL A 183 -2.69 19.71 5.88
C VAL A 183 -1.24 19.83 6.33
N GLN A 184 -1.01 20.69 7.32
CA GLN A 184 0.33 20.96 7.86
C GLN A 184 0.58 20.20 9.15
N GLY A 185 1.85 19.86 9.38
CA GLY A 185 2.30 19.16 10.58
C GLY A 185 2.19 17.64 10.48
N ARG A 186 3.18 16.95 11.05
CA ARG A 186 3.33 15.49 10.97
C ARG A 186 2.12 14.74 11.54
N GLY A 187 1.61 15.14 12.71
CA GLY A 187 0.47 14.48 13.35
C GLY A 187 -0.81 14.57 12.52
N ALA A 188 -1.17 15.78 12.07
CA ALA A 188 -2.34 15.99 11.21
C ALA A 188 -2.19 15.30 9.85
N GLY A 189 -0.97 15.25 9.29
CA GLY A 189 -0.72 14.52 8.06
C GLY A 189 -0.88 13.01 8.21
N LEU A 190 -0.42 12.43 9.32
CA LEU A 190 -0.63 11.02 9.63
C LEU A 190 -2.11 10.69 9.82
N ASP A 191 -2.85 11.54 10.55
CA ASP A 191 -4.30 11.39 10.68
C ASP A 191 -5.01 11.46 9.31
N TYR A 192 -4.56 12.34 8.42
CA TYR A 192 -5.11 12.42 7.08
C TYR A 192 -4.88 11.12 6.29
N VAL A 193 -3.65 10.63 6.24
CA VAL A 193 -3.29 9.39 5.53
C VAL A 193 -4.12 8.21 6.04
N LEU A 194 -4.17 8.04 7.37
CA LEU A 194 -4.76 6.85 8.00
C LEU A 194 -6.28 6.90 8.07
N HIS A 195 -6.87 8.07 8.29
CA HIS A 195 -8.31 8.18 8.59
C HIS A 195 -9.04 9.05 7.58
N ARG A 196 -8.62 10.31 7.39
CA ARG A 196 -9.43 11.29 6.64
C ARG A 196 -9.45 11.03 5.15
N ASN A 197 -8.38 10.48 4.58
CA ASN A 197 -8.27 10.23 3.15
C ASN A 197 -9.43 9.39 2.63
N TRP A 198 -9.90 8.39 3.39
CA TRP A 198 -11.04 7.55 2.99
C TRP A 198 -12.28 7.75 3.88
N ALA A 199 -12.31 8.79 4.70
CA ALA A 199 -13.47 9.09 5.53
C ALA A 199 -14.67 9.45 4.64
N ARG A 200 -15.86 9.03 5.10
CA ARG A 200 -17.15 9.38 4.51
C ARG A 200 -17.24 9.13 3.00
N THR A 201 -16.76 7.98 2.54
CA THR A 201 -16.71 7.65 1.10
C THR A 201 -18.10 7.62 0.47
N PRO A 202 -19.10 6.92 1.03
CA PRO A 202 -20.45 6.92 0.45
C PRO A 202 -21.08 8.32 0.36
N GLU A 203 -20.89 9.15 1.39
CA GLU A 203 -21.48 10.50 1.48
C GLU A 203 -20.80 11.50 0.54
N ARG A 204 -19.63 11.16 0.01
CA ARG A 204 -18.86 12.00 -0.92
C ARG A 204 -19.02 11.55 -2.37
N LYS A 205 -19.97 10.68 -2.67
CA LYS A 205 -20.29 10.25 -4.04
C LYS A 205 -20.49 11.44 -4.99
N GLY A 206 -19.96 11.34 -6.21
CA GLY A 206 -19.95 12.41 -7.20
C GLY A 206 -18.98 13.56 -6.89
N ARG A 207 -18.15 13.46 -5.84
CA ARG A 207 -17.21 14.52 -5.45
C ARG A 207 -15.76 14.08 -5.60
N PHE A 208 -14.90 15.07 -5.84
CA PHE A 208 -13.46 14.94 -5.81
C PHE A 208 -12.82 15.87 -4.78
N SER A 209 -11.53 15.69 -4.50
CA SER A 209 -10.71 16.62 -3.73
C SER A 209 -9.23 16.42 -3.99
N ARG A 210 -8.48 17.52 -3.98
CA ARG A 210 -7.02 17.56 -4.04
C ARG A 210 -6.47 18.10 -2.72
N VAL A 211 -5.72 17.29 -1.99
CA VAL A 211 -5.21 17.66 -0.65
C VAL A 211 -3.70 17.51 -0.60
N GLN A 212 -3.00 18.58 -0.26
CA GLN A 212 -1.57 18.53 0.02
C GLN A 212 -1.36 18.23 1.51
N VAL A 213 -0.49 17.27 1.80
CA VAL A 213 -0.14 16.84 3.15
C VAL A 213 1.37 16.90 3.35
N GLY A 214 1.80 17.71 4.32
CA GLY A 214 3.22 17.88 4.63
C GLY A 214 4.02 18.55 3.52
N GLY A 215 5.30 18.79 3.82
CA GLY A 215 6.28 19.42 2.92
C GLY A 215 5.97 20.87 2.52
N GLU A 216 7.00 21.57 2.04
CA GLU A 216 6.90 22.94 1.54
C GLU A 216 7.29 23.01 0.05
N GLY A 217 6.89 24.11 -0.59
CA GLY A 217 7.18 24.38 -2.01
C GLY A 217 6.12 23.87 -2.99
N SER A 218 6.28 24.27 -4.24
CA SER A 218 5.40 23.94 -5.36
C SER A 218 6.10 23.05 -6.38
N TRP A 219 5.32 22.24 -7.08
CA TRP A 219 5.78 21.49 -8.24
C TRP A 219 6.35 22.41 -9.33
N GLN A 220 7.45 21.99 -9.96
CA GLN A 220 8.08 22.67 -11.08
C GLN A 220 7.82 21.91 -12.39
N LEU A 221 7.81 22.63 -13.51
CA LEU A 221 7.67 21.98 -14.83
C LEU A 221 8.83 21.01 -15.09
N GLY A 222 8.52 19.82 -15.57
CA GLY A 222 9.45 18.70 -15.76
C GLY A 222 9.82 17.98 -14.46
N GLU A 223 9.31 18.41 -13.30
CA GLU A 223 9.53 17.70 -12.04
C GLU A 223 8.77 16.37 -12.04
N ARG A 224 9.49 15.30 -11.70
CA ARG A 224 8.96 13.95 -11.54
C ARG A 224 8.74 13.60 -10.08
N GLY A 225 7.74 12.76 -9.83
CA GLY A 225 7.46 12.19 -8.53
C GLY A 225 6.93 10.77 -8.62
N LEU A 226 6.95 10.08 -7.48
CA LEU A 226 6.38 8.75 -7.36
C LEU A 226 4.87 8.86 -7.20
N LEU A 227 4.12 8.10 -7.99
CA LEU A 227 2.68 7.91 -7.82
C LEU A 227 2.42 6.63 -7.01
N ILE A 228 1.52 6.72 -6.03
CA ILE A 228 0.88 5.57 -5.40
C ILE A 228 -0.61 5.64 -5.70
N HIS A 229 -1.11 4.61 -6.37
CA HIS A 229 -2.54 4.48 -6.68
C HIS A 229 -3.20 3.50 -5.72
N SER A 230 -4.41 3.83 -5.26
CA SER A 230 -5.33 2.84 -4.72
C SER A 230 -6.78 3.17 -5.04
N PHE A 231 -7.60 2.14 -5.22
CA PHE A 231 -9.06 2.29 -5.34
C PHE A 231 -9.80 1.40 -4.33
N GLY A 232 -11.07 1.73 -4.11
CA GLY A 232 -12.00 0.98 -3.26
C GLY A 232 -13.01 0.08 -3.99
N GLY A 233 -14.01 -0.37 -3.25
CA GLY A 233 -15.05 -1.28 -3.73
C GLY A 233 -16.22 -0.56 -4.39
N ILE A 234 -17.05 -1.35 -5.07
CA ILE A 234 -18.38 -0.95 -5.55
C ILE A 234 -19.41 -1.48 -4.55
N GLY A 235 -20.20 -0.61 -3.96
CA GLY A 235 -21.31 -0.96 -3.06
C GLY A 235 -22.66 -0.60 -3.65
N GLY A 236 -23.70 -0.62 -2.82
CA GLY A 236 -25.09 -0.40 -3.23
C GLY A 236 -25.80 -1.70 -3.61
N PRO A 237 -27.08 -1.64 -4.01
CA PRO A 237 -27.85 -2.81 -4.47
C PRO A 237 -27.18 -3.60 -5.60
N ALA A 238 -26.50 -2.91 -6.52
CA ALA A 238 -25.72 -3.51 -7.60
C ALA A 238 -24.22 -3.62 -7.27
N GLY A 239 -23.87 -3.65 -5.98
CA GLY A 239 -22.49 -3.69 -5.49
C GLY A 239 -21.81 -5.05 -5.58
N GLU A 240 -20.52 -5.06 -5.30
CA GLU A 240 -19.71 -6.27 -5.16
C GLU A 240 -19.96 -6.96 -3.83
N ALA A 241 -19.84 -8.29 -3.82
CA ALA A 241 -19.87 -9.07 -2.59
C ALA A 241 -18.68 -8.70 -1.69
N ILE A 242 -18.98 -8.42 -0.42
CA ILE A 242 -17.97 -8.08 0.59
C ILE A 242 -17.70 -9.31 1.43
N VAL A 243 -16.49 -9.85 1.34
CA VAL A 243 -16.09 -11.06 2.06
C VAL A 243 -15.52 -10.68 3.41
N ALA A 244 -16.07 -11.24 4.49
CA ALA A 244 -15.62 -11.02 5.87
C ALA A 244 -15.44 -9.52 6.20
N GLY A 245 -16.40 -8.69 5.82
CA GLY A 245 -16.37 -7.24 6.09
C GLY A 245 -15.14 -6.51 5.53
N THR A 246 -14.49 -7.07 4.49
CA THR A 246 -13.25 -6.54 3.91
C THR A 246 -13.46 -6.10 2.46
N VAL A 247 -13.13 -4.84 2.18
CA VAL A 247 -13.13 -4.29 0.82
C VAL A 247 -11.68 -4.26 0.32
N THR A 248 -11.36 -5.13 -0.63
CA THR A 248 -9.96 -5.44 -1.01
C THR A 248 -9.31 -4.36 -1.86
N GLY A 249 -10.01 -3.78 -2.84
CA GLY A 249 -9.45 -2.70 -3.68
C GLY A 249 -8.26 -3.13 -4.56
N HIS A 250 -7.46 -2.17 -5.01
CA HIS A 250 -6.22 -2.39 -5.77
C HIS A 250 -5.15 -1.38 -5.39
N PHE A 251 -3.89 -1.71 -5.71
CA PHE A 251 -2.72 -0.89 -5.46
C PHE A 251 -1.75 -0.97 -6.64
N ALA A 252 -1.17 0.17 -7.02
CA ALA A 252 -0.06 0.21 -7.96
C ALA A 252 0.89 1.37 -7.65
N PHE A 253 2.15 1.22 -8.03
CA PHE A 253 3.06 2.36 -8.19
C PHE A 253 2.94 2.96 -9.59
N GLY A 254 3.49 4.15 -9.76
CA GLY A 254 3.55 4.83 -11.03
C GLY A 254 4.47 6.03 -11.00
N ASP A 255 4.44 6.81 -12.07
CA ASP A 255 5.12 8.08 -12.18
C ASP A 255 4.11 9.23 -12.30
N ALA A 256 4.47 10.36 -11.72
CA ALA A 256 3.82 11.64 -11.97
C ALA A 256 4.86 12.61 -12.53
N GLU A 257 4.53 13.34 -13.59
CA GLU A 257 5.36 14.40 -14.13
C GLU A 257 4.52 15.66 -14.32
N LEU A 258 5.02 16.81 -13.88
CA LEU A 258 4.35 18.07 -14.16
C LEU A 258 4.74 18.58 -15.55
N GLY A 259 3.88 18.34 -16.54
CA GLY A 259 4.06 18.78 -17.91
C GLY A 259 3.31 20.07 -18.23
N ARG A 260 3.30 20.43 -19.52
CA ARG A 260 2.41 21.46 -20.07
C ARG A 260 1.27 20.79 -20.82
N ASP A 261 0.04 21.19 -20.53
CA ASP A 261 -1.11 20.83 -21.33
C ASP A 261 -0.93 21.35 -22.76
N PRO A 262 -0.96 20.50 -23.80
CA PRO A 262 -0.73 20.94 -25.17
C PRO A 262 -1.81 21.91 -25.69
N PHE A 263 -3.02 21.89 -25.12
CA PHE A 263 -4.12 22.75 -25.53
C PHE A 263 -4.04 24.13 -24.86
N SER A 264 -3.94 24.16 -23.53
CA SER A 264 -3.94 25.42 -22.77
C SER A 264 -2.55 26.04 -22.56
N GLY A 265 -1.49 25.23 -22.58
CA GLY A 265 -0.14 25.63 -22.18
C GLY A 265 0.09 25.72 -20.67
N GLU A 266 -0.96 25.51 -19.87
CA GLU A 266 -0.91 25.53 -18.41
C GLU A 266 -0.27 24.25 -17.85
N PRO A 267 0.32 24.30 -16.63
CA PRO A 267 0.83 23.12 -15.96
C PRO A 267 -0.25 22.05 -15.70
N LEU A 268 0.03 20.80 -16.05
CA LEU A 268 -0.87 19.66 -15.83
C LEU A 268 -0.05 18.40 -15.54
N PHE A 269 -0.47 17.62 -14.56
CA PHE A 269 0.16 16.33 -14.27
C PHE A 269 -0.11 15.32 -15.38
N ALA A 270 0.96 14.68 -15.85
CA ALA A 270 0.89 13.43 -16.60
C ALA A 270 1.09 12.28 -15.62
N LEU A 271 0.06 11.44 -15.46
CA LEU A 271 0.10 10.28 -14.56
C LEU A 271 0.25 9.00 -15.36
N ARG A 272 1.21 8.17 -14.96
CA ARG A 272 1.45 6.84 -15.52
C ARG A 272 1.34 5.81 -14.42
N PHE A 273 0.58 4.76 -14.66
CA PHE A 273 0.35 3.70 -13.68
C PHE A 273 1.08 2.44 -14.12
N HIS A 274 1.97 1.90 -13.28
CA HIS A 274 2.60 0.61 -13.54
C HIS A 274 1.70 -0.51 -13.03
N GLN A 275 0.77 -0.92 -13.89
CA GLN A 275 -0.27 -1.87 -13.51
C GLN A 275 0.27 -3.31 -13.51
N ILE A 276 0.69 -3.78 -12.34
CA ILE A 276 0.86 -5.20 -12.06
C ILE A 276 -0.52 -5.76 -11.70
N TYR A 277 -1.31 -6.06 -12.73
CA TYR A 277 -2.74 -6.35 -12.61
C TYR A 277 -3.04 -7.77 -13.10
N ALA A 278 -3.63 -8.59 -12.23
CA ALA A 278 -3.99 -9.97 -12.55
C ALA A 278 -5.01 -10.05 -13.71
N ASN A 279 -5.07 -11.21 -14.38
CA ASN A 279 -6.10 -11.44 -15.40
C ASN A 279 -7.49 -11.23 -14.77
N ASN A 280 -8.34 -10.51 -15.50
CA ASN A 280 -9.62 -10.02 -14.97
C ASN A 280 -10.69 -10.00 -16.06
N PRO A 281 -11.98 -9.91 -15.67
CA PRO A 281 -13.09 -9.93 -16.63
C PRO A 281 -13.13 -8.68 -17.52
N ASN A 282 -12.61 -7.55 -17.02
CA ASN A 282 -12.63 -6.27 -17.72
C ASN A 282 -11.47 -6.13 -18.70
N GLY A 283 -10.64 -7.16 -18.91
CA GLY A 283 -9.53 -7.13 -19.87
C GLY A 283 -8.51 -6.02 -19.61
N ILE A 284 -8.34 -5.59 -18.36
CA ILE A 284 -7.27 -4.66 -17.98
C ILE A 284 -5.95 -5.40 -18.09
N VAL A 285 -5.02 -4.88 -18.88
CA VAL A 285 -3.77 -5.55 -19.23
C VAL A 285 -2.64 -5.03 -18.35
N ALA A 286 -1.89 -5.94 -17.73
CA ALA A 286 -0.70 -5.55 -16.97
C ALA A 286 0.32 -4.82 -17.86
N GLY A 287 0.78 -3.65 -17.45
CA GLY A 287 1.65 -2.77 -18.24
C GLY A 287 1.58 -1.32 -17.75
N THR A 288 2.49 -0.47 -18.23
CA THR A 288 2.39 0.96 -17.97
C THR A 288 1.18 1.52 -18.72
N GLN A 289 0.27 2.16 -18.00
CA GLN A 289 -0.94 2.74 -18.55
C GLN A 289 -0.97 4.23 -18.27
N ASP A 290 -1.31 5.02 -19.27
CA ASP A 290 -1.66 6.42 -19.11
C ASP A 290 -3.00 6.55 -18.35
N TRP A 291 -3.23 7.71 -17.74
CA TRP A 291 -4.49 8.00 -17.06
C TRP A 291 -5.72 7.73 -17.94
N SER A 292 -5.64 8.07 -19.23
CA SER A 292 -6.72 7.82 -20.20
C SER A 292 -7.12 6.34 -20.30
N ALA A 293 -6.16 5.42 -20.21
CA ALA A 293 -6.40 3.98 -20.32
C ALA A 293 -6.85 3.35 -18.99
N TYR A 294 -6.26 3.78 -17.88
CA TYR A 294 -6.48 3.11 -16.60
C TYR A 294 -7.66 3.67 -15.81
N SER A 295 -7.77 5.01 -15.77
CA SER A 295 -8.75 5.70 -14.95
C SER A 295 -9.94 6.18 -15.77
N GLY A 296 -9.66 6.82 -16.91
CA GLY A 296 -10.65 7.54 -17.72
C GLY A 296 -11.37 6.77 -18.81
N ASP A 297 -10.91 5.56 -19.13
CA ASP A 297 -11.50 4.75 -20.20
C ASP A 297 -12.97 4.46 -19.88
N LEU A 298 -13.87 4.70 -20.84
CA LEU A 298 -15.30 4.54 -20.61
C LEU A 298 -15.68 3.06 -20.44
N GLN A 299 -14.96 2.15 -21.11
CA GLN A 299 -15.23 0.70 -21.13
C GLN A 299 -14.51 -0.09 -20.06
N ARG A 300 -13.38 0.40 -19.54
CA ARG A 300 -12.49 -0.37 -18.66
C ARG A 300 -11.94 0.44 -17.49
N GLY A 301 -12.08 1.76 -17.52
CA GLY A 301 -11.52 2.68 -16.53
C GLY A 301 -12.29 2.66 -15.21
N TRP A 302 -11.56 2.85 -14.10
CA TRP A 302 -12.15 2.70 -12.76
C TRP A 302 -12.78 3.96 -12.16
N LEU A 303 -12.53 5.15 -12.72
CA LEU A 303 -13.01 6.43 -12.17
C LEU A 303 -14.52 6.45 -11.93
N TRP A 304 -15.25 5.80 -12.83
CA TRP A 304 -16.71 5.85 -12.92
C TRP A 304 -17.40 5.02 -11.83
N LEU A 305 -16.84 3.84 -11.52
CA LEU A 305 -17.43 2.86 -10.60
C LEU A 305 -16.80 2.85 -9.22
N ARG A 306 -15.56 3.30 -9.07
CA ARG A 306 -14.81 3.13 -7.81
C ARG A 306 -14.33 4.47 -7.27
N PRO A 307 -14.22 4.60 -5.94
CA PRO A 307 -13.46 5.70 -5.37
C PRO A 307 -11.97 5.44 -5.57
N ILE A 308 -11.24 6.45 -6.05
CA ILE A 308 -9.79 6.41 -6.26
C ILE A 308 -9.12 7.37 -5.28
N SER A 309 -7.93 7.00 -4.81
CA SER A 309 -6.97 7.86 -4.12
C SER A 309 -5.61 7.67 -4.78
N ASP A 310 -5.21 8.66 -5.58
CA ASP A 310 -3.86 8.77 -6.13
C ASP A 310 -3.03 9.68 -5.22
N VAL A 311 -1.82 9.27 -4.86
CA VAL A 311 -0.89 10.05 -4.04
C VAL A 311 0.34 10.37 -4.87
N LEU A 312 0.51 11.64 -5.23
CA LEU A 312 1.71 12.12 -5.90
C LEU A 312 2.71 12.53 -4.83
N ILE A 313 3.83 11.84 -4.77
CA ILE A 313 4.88 12.08 -3.77
C ILE A 313 5.93 12.95 -4.43
N ARG A 314 6.14 14.12 -3.86
CA ARG A 314 7.19 15.05 -4.26
C ARG A 314 8.35 14.98 -3.30
N GLN A 315 9.53 14.73 -3.85
CA GLN A 315 10.78 14.72 -3.12
C GLN A 315 11.97 14.94 -4.07
N ASP A 316 13.00 15.63 -3.60
CA ASP A 316 14.23 15.88 -4.35
C ASP A 316 15.05 14.62 -4.67
N LEU A 317 14.73 13.49 -4.02
CA LEU A 317 15.33 12.18 -4.25
C LEU A 317 14.86 11.48 -5.54
N PHE A 318 13.80 11.99 -6.17
CA PHE A 318 13.28 11.44 -7.43
C PHE A 318 13.94 12.05 -8.67
N SER A 319 14.72 13.12 -8.50
CA SER A 319 15.64 13.61 -9.52
C SER A 319 16.86 12.71 -9.61
N ASP A 320 17.51 12.69 -10.77
CA ASP A 320 18.74 11.95 -10.98
C ASP A 320 19.83 12.41 -10.00
N VAL A 321 20.49 11.44 -9.38
CA VAL A 321 21.62 11.64 -8.47
C VAL A 321 22.90 11.25 -9.20
N GLN A 322 23.86 12.16 -9.29
CA GLN A 322 25.15 11.91 -9.93
C GLN A 322 26.20 11.57 -8.87
N LEU A 323 26.75 10.36 -8.91
CA LEU A 323 27.91 9.98 -8.08
C LEU A 323 29.10 9.69 -8.99
N GLY A 324 30.11 10.55 -8.92
CA GLY A 324 31.26 10.49 -9.82
C GLY A 324 30.82 10.47 -11.29
N HIS A 325 31.13 9.39 -12.01
CA HIS A 325 30.82 9.24 -13.43
C HIS A 325 29.45 8.56 -13.70
N ARG A 326 28.71 8.15 -12.68
CA ARG A 326 27.44 7.42 -12.84
C ARG A 326 26.23 8.21 -12.37
N ARG A 327 25.13 8.05 -13.11
CA ARG A 327 23.82 8.61 -12.84
C ARG A 327 22.89 7.55 -12.26
N PHE A 328 22.17 7.88 -11.20
CA PHE A 328 21.23 7.00 -10.51
C PHE A 328 19.84 7.63 -10.46
N SER A 329 18.81 6.86 -10.80
CA SER A 329 17.41 7.29 -10.75
C SER A 329 16.54 6.20 -10.14
N LEU A 330 15.87 6.51 -9.02
CA LEU A 330 14.96 5.58 -8.36
C LEU A 330 13.74 5.27 -9.22
N LEU A 331 13.17 6.30 -9.86
CA LEU A 331 11.98 6.14 -10.69
C LEU A 331 12.30 5.30 -11.94
N ASP A 332 13.45 5.52 -12.58
CA ASP A 332 13.82 4.74 -13.76
C ASP A 332 14.07 3.26 -13.42
N GLU A 333 14.79 2.99 -12.33
CA GLU A 333 15.02 1.60 -11.89
C GLU A 333 13.70 0.93 -11.47
N LEU A 334 12.81 1.64 -10.75
CA LEU A 334 11.47 1.15 -10.44
C LEU A 334 10.68 0.83 -11.69
N GLY A 335 10.69 1.70 -12.70
CA GLY A 335 10.03 1.47 -13.99
C GLY A 335 10.55 0.22 -14.70
N VAL A 336 11.86 -0.01 -14.70
CA VAL A 336 12.47 -1.24 -15.24
C VAL A 336 11.97 -2.48 -14.49
N GLN A 337 11.96 -2.44 -13.16
CA GLN A 337 11.49 -3.59 -12.35
C GLN A 337 9.99 -3.85 -12.52
N ALA A 338 9.20 -2.79 -12.60
CA ALA A 338 7.78 -2.88 -12.91
C ALA A 338 7.56 -3.50 -14.29
N ASN A 339 8.31 -3.08 -15.32
CA ASN A 339 8.19 -3.63 -16.67
C ASN A 339 8.47 -5.14 -16.72
N VAL A 340 9.46 -5.61 -15.96
CA VAL A 340 9.75 -7.04 -15.79
C VAL A 340 8.53 -7.75 -15.18
N MET A 341 8.01 -7.24 -14.05
CA MET A 341 6.88 -7.86 -13.36
C MET A 341 5.60 -7.86 -14.20
N MET A 342 5.31 -6.75 -14.88
CA MET A 342 4.12 -6.62 -15.73
C MET A 342 4.17 -7.58 -16.93
N ALA A 343 5.34 -7.79 -17.54
CA ALA A 343 5.51 -8.77 -18.61
C ALA A 343 5.21 -10.20 -18.15
N ARG A 344 5.70 -10.56 -16.94
CA ARG A 344 5.42 -11.85 -16.30
C ARG A 344 3.93 -12.03 -15.99
N TYR A 345 3.26 -10.96 -15.56
CA TYR A 345 1.83 -10.98 -15.32
C TYR A 345 1.03 -11.27 -16.58
N ARG A 346 1.39 -10.64 -17.71
CA ARG A 346 0.74 -10.88 -19.01
C ARG A 346 0.89 -12.31 -19.50
N SER A 347 2.06 -12.92 -19.30
CA SER A 347 2.32 -14.30 -19.76
C SER A 347 1.91 -15.38 -18.77
N GLY A 348 1.60 -15.02 -17.51
CA GLY A 348 1.37 -16.00 -16.44
C GLY A 348 2.62 -16.82 -16.13
N ASP A 349 3.82 -16.27 -16.34
CA ASP A 349 5.08 -17.04 -16.34
C ASP A 349 5.04 -18.27 -17.26
N GLY A 350 4.27 -18.20 -18.35
CA GLY A 350 4.11 -19.25 -19.36
C GLY A 350 2.82 -20.06 -19.26
N THR A 351 2.09 -19.99 -18.14
CA THR A 351 0.78 -20.68 -18.00
C THR A 351 -0.37 -19.91 -18.64
N GLY A 352 -0.14 -18.66 -19.03
CA GLY A 352 -1.17 -17.73 -19.52
C GLY A 352 -2.12 -17.20 -18.45
N LEU A 353 -1.91 -17.51 -17.16
CA LEU A 353 -2.72 -16.98 -16.07
C LEU A 353 -1.88 -16.39 -14.95
N SER A 354 -2.17 -15.14 -14.59
CA SER A 354 -1.81 -14.54 -13.31
C SER A 354 -3.07 -14.25 -12.51
N SER A 355 -3.17 -14.82 -11.31
CA SER A 355 -4.29 -14.66 -10.39
C SER A 355 -3.83 -14.17 -9.02
N VAL A 356 -4.76 -13.59 -8.25
CA VAL A 356 -4.51 -13.19 -6.87
C VAL A 356 -4.74 -14.39 -5.94
N THR A 357 -3.80 -14.65 -5.05
CA THR A 357 -3.86 -15.68 -4.00
C THR A 357 -3.48 -15.05 -2.65
N PRO A 358 -3.66 -15.76 -1.52
CA PRO A 358 -3.18 -15.26 -0.23
C PRO A 358 -1.65 -14.97 -0.18
N ALA A 359 -0.85 -15.56 -1.08
CA ALA A 359 0.60 -15.37 -1.12
C ALA A 359 1.08 -14.51 -2.31
N THR A 360 0.17 -14.17 -3.24
CA THR A 360 0.45 -13.40 -4.45
C THR A 360 -0.66 -12.36 -4.66
N SER A 361 -0.33 -11.09 -4.56
CA SER A 361 -1.26 -9.99 -4.77
C SER A 361 -0.58 -8.83 -5.45
N CYS A 362 -1.35 -8.01 -6.16
CA CYS A 362 -0.84 -6.87 -6.92
C CYS A 362 -0.02 -5.90 -6.03
N VAL A 363 -0.42 -5.73 -4.77
CA VAL A 363 0.29 -4.88 -3.80
C VAL A 363 1.62 -5.50 -3.34
N GLN A 364 1.69 -6.82 -3.15
CA GLN A 364 2.94 -7.52 -2.82
C GLN A 364 3.95 -7.40 -3.96
N ASP A 365 3.51 -7.68 -5.19
CA ASP A 365 4.40 -7.70 -6.35
C ASP A 365 4.81 -6.29 -6.77
N SER A 366 3.93 -5.28 -6.61
CA SER A 366 4.31 -3.86 -6.72
C SER A 366 5.32 -3.45 -5.66
N SER A 367 5.14 -3.91 -4.42
CA SER A 367 6.11 -3.65 -3.33
C SER A 367 7.45 -4.33 -3.59
N GLN A 368 7.43 -5.54 -4.16
CA GLN A 368 8.63 -6.27 -4.56
C GLN A 368 9.42 -5.48 -5.61
N THR A 369 8.78 -4.85 -6.59
CA THR A 369 9.51 -4.07 -7.60
C THR A 369 10.22 -2.87 -7.01
N LEU A 370 9.60 -2.19 -6.02
CA LEU A 370 10.25 -1.11 -5.28
C LEU A 370 11.43 -1.61 -4.44
N TYR A 371 11.26 -2.74 -3.74
CA TYR A 371 12.34 -3.38 -2.99
C TYR A 371 13.53 -3.71 -3.90
N ILE A 372 13.29 -4.38 -5.04
CA ILE A 372 14.34 -4.75 -5.99
C ILE A 372 15.04 -3.49 -6.53
N ALA A 373 14.30 -2.44 -6.86
CA ALA A 373 14.88 -1.19 -7.36
C ALA A 373 15.86 -0.56 -6.35
N LEU A 374 15.45 -0.45 -5.08
CA LEU A 374 16.30 0.07 -4.00
C LEU A 374 17.56 -0.79 -3.79
N GLN A 375 17.40 -2.13 -3.79
CA GLN A 375 18.55 -3.03 -3.64
C GLN A 375 19.52 -2.91 -4.82
N ARG A 376 19.04 -2.76 -6.06
CA ARG A 376 19.92 -2.59 -7.23
C ARG A 376 20.71 -1.29 -7.18
N LEU A 377 20.09 -0.17 -6.81
CA LEU A 377 20.81 1.10 -6.64
C LEU A 377 21.91 0.97 -5.59
N ARG A 378 21.62 0.34 -4.45
CA ARG A 378 22.60 0.08 -3.40
C ARG A 378 23.74 -0.82 -3.88
N GLN A 379 23.42 -1.92 -4.56
CA GLN A 379 24.40 -2.87 -5.07
C GLN A 379 25.31 -2.28 -6.14
N GLN A 380 24.77 -1.49 -7.08
CA GLN A 380 25.56 -0.83 -8.12
C GLN A 380 26.65 0.06 -7.53
N VAL A 381 26.34 0.75 -6.44
CA VAL A 381 27.29 1.61 -5.74
C VAL A 381 28.30 0.80 -4.91
N LEU A 382 27.86 -0.24 -4.20
CA LEU A 382 28.76 -1.08 -3.39
C LEU A 382 29.71 -1.94 -4.22
N ALA A 383 29.29 -2.35 -5.42
CA ALA A 383 30.08 -3.20 -6.31
C ALA A 383 31.16 -2.44 -7.10
N ASP A 384 31.16 -1.10 -7.07
CA ASP A 384 32.13 -0.25 -7.76
C ASP A 384 33.07 0.42 -6.74
N PRO A 385 34.31 -0.08 -6.56
CA PRO A 385 35.27 0.51 -5.63
C PRO A 385 35.60 1.98 -5.92
N GLY A 386 35.54 2.39 -7.20
CA GLY A 386 35.81 3.76 -7.62
C GLY A 386 34.72 4.71 -7.17
N LEU A 387 33.45 4.33 -7.33
CA LEU A 387 32.31 5.07 -6.77
C LEU A 387 32.38 5.12 -5.24
N MET A 388 32.80 4.02 -4.60
CA MET A 388 32.97 3.99 -3.15
C MET A 388 34.05 4.90 -2.62
N ALA A 389 35.20 4.94 -3.28
CA ALA A 389 36.25 5.89 -2.95
C ALA A 389 35.79 7.34 -3.16
N TRP A 390 35.11 7.60 -4.28
CA TRP A 390 34.61 8.93 -4.60
C TRP A 390 33.58 9.43 -3.57
N TRP A 391 32.58 8.61 -3.22
CA TRP A 391 31.55 8.98 -2.24
C TRP A 391 32.15 9.30 -0.86
N ARG A 392 33.11 8.48 -0.39
CA ARG A 392 33.80 8.71 0.88
C ARG A 392 34.66 9.98 0.88
N ALA A 393 35.25 10.33 -0.26
CA ALA A 393 36.06 11.53 -0.42
C ALA A 393 35.22 12.82 -0.54
N HIS A 394 33.93 12.71 -0.90
CA HIS A 394 33.04 13.85 -1.14
C HIS A 394 31.79 13.83 -0.23
N PRO A 395 31.93 13.78 1.12
CA PRO A 395 30.78 13.66 2.03
C PRO A 395 29.86 14.90 2.03
N ASN A 396 30.40 16.08 1.72
CA ASN A 396 29.65 17.33 1.72
C ASN A 396 29.03 17.67 0.35
N ASP A 397 29.30 16.88 -0.67
CA ASP A 397 28.69 17.06 -1.99
C ASP A 397 27.16 16.92 -1.91
N SER A 398 26.45 17.67 -2.74
CA SER A 398 24.98 17.70 -2.71
C SER A 398 24.36 16.35 -3.10
N ASP A 399 24.97 15.64 -4.06
CA ASP A 399 24.52 14.33 -4.51
C ASP A 399 24.91 13.22 -3.54
N SER A 400 26.08 13.31 -2.89
CA SER A 400 26.42 12.43 -1.78
C SER A 400 25.37 12.47 -0.66
N ARG A 401 24.94 13.68 -0.27
CA ARG A 401 23.90 13.86 0.77
C ARG A 401 22.51 13.44 0.32
N ARG A 402 22.15 13.64 -0.96
CA ARG A 402 20.91 13.10 -1.55
C ARG A 402 20.94 11.57 -1.54
N PHE A 403 22.04 10.97 -1.94
CA PHE A 403 22.19 9.52 -1.96
C PHE A 403 22.12 8.91 -0.55
N GLU A 404 22.75 9.53 0.45
CA GLU A 404 22.61 9.10 1.85
C GLU A 404 21.16 9.12 2.34
N ARG A 405 20.41 10.17 2.00
CA ARG A 405 18.97 10.26 2.29
C ARG A 405 18.17 9.22 1.53
N LEU A 406 18.51 8.92 0.28
CA LEU A 406 17.91 7.83 -0.50
C LEU A 406 18.15 6.47 0.16
N LEU A 407 19.35 6.21 0.67
CA LEU A 407 19.64 4.99 1.43
C LEU A 407 18.89 4.93 2.77
N ALA A 408 18.69 6.07 3.44
CA ALA A 408 17.88 6.14 4.67
C ALA A 408 16.39 5.88 4.41
N LEU A 409 15.85 6.44 3.33
CA LEU A 409 14.51 6.14 2.84
C LEU A 409 14.40 4.65 2.47
N GLY A 410 15.41 4.12 1.77
CA GLY A 410 15.49 2.70 1.41
C GLY A 410 15.42 1.79 2.62
N ARG A 411 16.17 2.08 3.70
CA ARG A 411 16.07 1.33 4.97
C ARG A 411 14.67 1.42 5.59
N SER A 412 14.04 2.58 5.57
CA SER A 412 12.69 2.78 6.11
C SER A 412 11.64 1.97 5.33
N LEU A 413 11.82 1.85 4.01
CA LEU A 413 10.98 1.04 3.14
C LEU A 413 11.27 -0.45 3.30
N ASP A 414 12.54 -0.85 3.42
CA ASP A 414 12.93 -2.24 3.72
C ASP A 414 12.29 -2.70 5.05
N ASP A 415 12.37 -1.89 6.11
CA ASP A 415 11.75 -2.19 7.41
C ASP A 415 10.23 -2.38 7.31
N LEU A 416 9.57 -1.63 6.42
CA LEU A 416 8.14 -1.78 6.16
C LEU A 416 7.83 -3.06 5.38
N LEU A 417 8.63 -3.36 4.36
CA LEU A 417 8.40 -4.45 3.42
C LEU A 417 8.90 -5.82 3.92
N THR A 418 9.70 -5.84 5.00
CA THR A 418 10.31 -7.04 5.59
C THR A 418 9.82 -7.25 7.04
N PRO A 419 8.57 -7.66 7.26
CA PRO A 419 8.07 -7.94 8.61
C PRO A 419 8.99 -8.94 9.33
N PHE A 420 9.18 -8.75 10.63
CA PHE A 420 10.15 -9.49 11.46
C PHE A 420 11.63 -9.30 11.06
N GLY A 421 11.94 -8.34 10.18
CA GLY A 421 13.28 -8.14 9.61
C GLY A 421 13.70 -9.26 8.65
N MET A 422 12.74 -10.04 8.15
CA MET A 422 12.99 -11.16 7.24
C MET A 422 12.42 -10.87 5.86
N VAL A 423 13.28 -10.94 4.84
CA VAL A 423 12.86 -10.84 3.43
C VAL A 423 12.36 -12.22 2.97
N ARG A 424 11.30 -12.27 2.16
CA ARG A 424 10.88 -13.51 1.50
C ARG A 424 12.00 -14.06 0.62
N SER A 425 12.20 -15.37 0.63
CA SER A 425 13.28 -16.00 -0.15
C SER A 425 13.10 -15.88 -1.66
N ASP A 426 11.85 -15.86 -2.14
CA ASP A 426 11.57 -15.63 -3.56
C ASP A 426 11.90 -14.19 -3.98
N TRP A 427 11.73 -13.20 -3.09
CA TRP A 427 12.11 -11.82 -3.37
C TRP A 427 13.62 -11.65 -3.53
N VAL A 428 14.40 -12.25 -2.62
CA VAL A 428 15.87 -12.26 -2.71
C VAL A 428 16.32 -12.95 -3.99
N ARG A 429 15.73 -14.11 -4.32
CA ARG A 429 16.07 -14.85 -5.54
C ARG A 429 15.73 -14.06 -6.80
N ASN A 430 14.54 -13.48 -6.87
CA ASN A 430 14.10 -12.69 -8.02
C ASN A 430 14.97 -11.43 -8.20
N ALA A 431 15.42 -10.81 -7.11
CA ALA A 431 16.41 -9.73 -7.16
C ALA A 431 17.74 -10.20 -7.77
N ALA A 432 18.22 -11.40 -7.41
CA ALA A 432 19.44 -11.98 -7.97
C ALA A 432 19.31 -12.31 -9.48
N VAL A 433 18.17 -12.86 -9.90
CA VAL A 433 17.84 -13.14 -11.32
C VAL A 433 17.91 -11.86 -12.16
N VAL A 434 17.36 -10.75 -11.64
CA VAL A 434 17.42 -9.45 -12.32
C VAL A 434 18.83 -8.85 -12.27
N ALA A 435 19.56 -9.01 -11.17
CA ALA A 435 20.91 -8.49 -10.99
C ALA A 435 21.95 -9.23 -11.84
N GLY A 436 21.62 -10.40 -12.41
CA GLY A 436 22.57 -11.24 -13.15
C GLY A 436 23.64 -11.88 -12.25
N ALA A 437 23.38 -11.94 -10.94
CA ALA A 437 24.30 -12.44 -9.94
C ALA A 437 24.22 -13.98 -9.85
N ASP A 438 24.88 -14.64 -10.80
CA ASP A 438 25.65 -15.89 -10.68
C ASP A 438 25.77 -16.55 -12.06
N THR A 439 26.75 -16.09 -12.84
CA THR A 439 27.25 -16.77 -14.04
C THR A 439 28.10 -18.01 -13.71
N LEU A 440 28.12 -18.49 -12.46
CA LEU A 440 29.01 -19.56 -12.00
C LEU A 440 28.33 -20.89 -11.64
N THR A 441 27.04 -21.07 -11.89
CA THR A 441 26.43 -22.42 -11.92
C THR A 441 25.55 -22.58 -13.15
N SER A 442 25.83 -23.63 -13.92
CA SER A 442 25.22 -23.99 -15.19
C SER A 442 23.78 -24.48 -15.04
N GLY A 443 22.87 -23.58 -14.70
CA GLY A 443 21.43 -23.81 -14.73
C GLY A 443 20.69 -22.50 -15.03
N GLU A 444 19.74 -22.52 -15.97
CA GLU A 444 18.88 -21.36 -16.24
C GLU A 444 18.15 -20.96 -14.95
N GLN A 445 18.53 -19.83 -14.36
CA GLN A 445 17.84 -19.32 -13.17
C GLN A 445 16.53 -18.65 -13.60
N HIS A 446 15.41 -19.27 -13.24
CA HIS A 446 14.08 -18.73 -13.49
C HIS A 446 13.53 -17.98 -12.26
N PHE A 447 12.65 -17.01 -12.50
CA PHE A 447 11.86 -16.40 -11.43
C PHE A 447 11.03 -17.45 -10.70
N VAL A 448 10.85 -17.26 -9.40
CA VAL A 448 10.01 -18.15 -8.57
C VAL A 448 8.92 -17.34 -7.87
N ARG A 449 7.77 -17.98 -7.63
CA ARG A 449 6.67 -17.44 -6.80
C ARG A 449 6.55 -18.27 -5.52
N GLY A 450 6.72 -17.63 -4.37
CA GLY A 450 6.39 -18.25 -3.07
C GLY A 450 4.88 -18.37 -2.90
N GLN A 451 4.39 -19.58 -2.57
CA GLN A 451 2.98 -19.86 -2.30
C GLN A 451 2.74 -20.40 -0.89
N SER A 452 3.77 -20.42 -0.04
CA SER A 452 3.65 -21.01 1.30
C SER A 452 2.94 -20.07 2.27
N VAL A 453 2.34 -20.64 3.33
CA VAL A 453 1.79 -19.86 4.46
C VAL A 453 2.85 -18.95 5.08
N ARG A 454 4.12 -19.40 5.10
CA ARG A 454 5.26 -18.59 5.55
C ARG A 454 5.44 -17.34 4.68
N ASP A 455 5.34 -17.48 3.35
CA ASP A 455 5.48 -16.34 2.43
C ASP A 455 4.35 -15.32 2.62
N ALA A 456 3.13 -15.81 2.85
CA ALA A 456 1.98 -14.96 3.19
C ALA A 456 2.23 -14.20 4.51
N LEU A 457 2.69 -14.87 5.57
CA LEU A 457 3.05 -14.22 6.85
C LEU A 457 4.19 -13.21 6.71
N LEU A 458 5.20 -13.50 5.89
CA LEU A 458 6.36 -12.63 5.66
C LEU A 458 6.07 -11.45 4.70
N SER A 459 4.86 -11.34 4.14
CA SER A 459 4.47 -10.20 3.30
C SER A 459 3.07 -9.69 3.61
N TRP A 460 2.53 -10.06 4.77
CA TRP A 460 1.17 -9.74 5.15
C TRP A 460 0.92 -8.21 5.24
N ARG A 461 1.97 -7.43 5.57
CA ARG A 461 1.89 -5.95 5.63
C ARG A 461 1.61 -5.32 4.26
N SER A 462 1.95 -6.02 3.19
CA SER A 462 1.70 -5.61 1.81
C SER A 462 0.64 -6.48 1.13
N MET A 463 -0.23 -7.21 1.86
CA MET A 463 -1.30 -8.02 1.26
C MET A 463 -2.59 -7.25 0.97
N LEU A 464 -2.85 -6.17 1.71
CA LEU A 464 -4.07 -5.37 1.55
C LEU A 464 -3.74 -4.02 0.93
N PRO A 465 -4.37 -3.67 -0.21
CA PRO A 465 -4.17 -2.39 -0.89
C PRO A 465 -4.26 -1.16 0.02
N ARG A 466 -5.30 -1.09 0.88
CA ARG A 466 -5.44 0.01 1.87
C ARG A 466 -4.20 0.14 2.76
N ARG A 467 -3.70 -0.99 3.26
CA ARG A 467 -2.54 -1.00 4.15
C ARG A 467 -1.26 -0.58 3.43
N GLY A 468 -1.02 -1.12 2.23
CA GLY A 468 0.15 -0.77 1.42
C GLY A 468 0.16 0.72 1.08
N HIS A 469 -0.96 1.25 0.60
CA HIS A 469 -1.15 2.67 0.30
C HIS A 469 -0.81 3.55 1.52
N ASP A 470 -1.39 3.25 2.68
CA ASP A 470 -1.24 4.07 3.87
C ASP A 470 0.16 3.99 4.49
N ASP A 471 0.70 2.79 4.62
CA ASP A 471 2.00 2.60 5.27
C ASP A 471 3.14 3.16 4.43
N ILE A 472 3.07 3.04 3.09
CA ILE A 472 4.08 3.64 2.21
C ILE A 472 3.96 5.16 2.22
N ALA A 473 2.75 5.73 2.08
CA ALA A 473 2.55 7.17 2.18
C ALA A 473 3.04 7.72 3.53
N ARG A 474 2.80 6.99 4.63
CA ARG A 474 3.34 7.31 5.95
C ARG A 474 4.87 7.35 5.94
N VAL A 475 5.54 6.34 5.38
CA VAL A 475 7.02 6.30 5.35
C VAL A 475 7.58 7.52 4.62
N PHE A 476 7.00 7.89 3.47
CA PHE A 476 7.42 9.09 2.74
C PHE A 476 7.17 10.38 3.53
N LEU A 477 5.98 10.56 4.12
CA LEU A 477 5.68 11.71 4.97
C LEU A 477 6.67 11.83 6.15
N GLN A 478 7.04 10.69 6.76
CA GLN A 478 8.00 10.66 7.87
C GLN A 478 9.44 10.97 7.44
N ASN A 479 9.75 10.77 6.16
CA ASN A 479 11.03 11.13 5.53
C ASN A 479 10.99 12.51 4.86
N GLY A 480 10.00 13.35 5.21
CA GLY A 480 9.94 14.76 4.81
C GLY A 480 9.35 15.02 3.41
N SER A 481 8.78 14.01 2.76
CA SER A 481 8.13 14.18 1.45
C SER A 481 6.85 15.01 1.57
N GLN A 482 6.55 15.76 0.51
CA GLN A 482 5.25 16.37 0.30
C GLN A 482 4.34 15.35 -0.40
N LEU A 483 3.14 15.12 0.15
CA LEU A 483 2.18 14.18 -0.44
C LEU A 483 0.99 14.95 -1.03
N TRP A 484 0.62 14.62 -2.25
CA TRP A 484 -0.53 15.21 -2.93
C TRP A 484 -1.61 14.16 -3.20
N PHE A 485 -2.70 14.20 -2.44
CA PHE A 485 -3.81 13.28 -2.57
C PHE A 485 -4.82 13.80 -3.59
N GLN A 486 -5.04 13.04 -4.66
CA GLN A 486 -6.15 13.20 -5.60
C GLN A 486 -7.18 12.11 -5.31
N ARG A 487 -8.29 12.52 -4.70
CA ARG A 487 -9.39 11.61 -4.37
C ARG A 487 -10.60 11.87 -5.24
N THR A 488 -11.18 10.81 -5.79
CA THR A 488 -12.48 10.81 -6.47
C THR A 488 -13.40 9.76 -5.85
N ASN A 489 -14.72 9.96 -5.92
CA ASN A 489 -15.69 9.00 -5.40
C ASN A 489 -16.82 8.81 -6.42
N GLN A 490 -16.61 7.95 -7.42
CA GLN A 490 -17.60 7.70 -8.51
C GLN A 490 -18.12 9.00 -9.12
N VAL A 491 -17.42 9.56 -10.09
CA VAL A 491 -17.78 10.85 -10.69
C VAL A 491 -18.42 10.59 -12.05
N PRO A 492 -19.58 11.19 -12.41
CA PRO A 492 -20.39 12.16 -11.65
C PRO A 492 -21.27 11.51 -10.56
N GLY A 493 -21.35 10.17 -10.51
CA GLY A 493 -21.94 9.46 -9.37
C GLY A 493 -23.46 9.52 -9.30
N ARG A 494 -24.14 9.55 -10.44
CA ARG A 494 -25.61 9.67 -10.50
C ARG A 494 -26.39 8.37 -10.39
N ASP A 495 -25.74 7.23 -10.63
CA ASP A 495 -26.40 5.92 -10.57
C ASP A 495 -26.81 5.56 -9.13
N PRO A 496 -28.10 5.56 -8.76
CA PRO A 496 -28.53 5.33 -7.38
C PRO A 496 -28.26 3.90 -6.87
N GLU A 497 -28.02 2.94 -7.76
CA GLU A 497 -27.78 1.54 -7.40
C GLU A 497 -26.34 1.27 -6.96
N LEU A 498 -25.46 2.25 -7.18
CA LEU A 498 -24.04 2.15 -6.86
C LEU A 498 -23.66 3.07 -5.69
N LEU A 499 -22.76 2.61 -4.84
CA LEU A 499 -22.17 3.41 -3.76
C LEU A 499 -20.65 3.23 -3.74
N PRO A 500 -19.86 4.29 -3.58
CA PRO A 500 -18.41 4.15 -3.49
C PRO A 500 -18.04 3.63 -2.10
N LEU A 501 -17.28 2.54 -2.04
CA LEU A 501 -16.81 1.97 -0.77
C LEU A 501 -15.30 2.17 -0.63
N ALA A 502 -14.84 2.63 0.53
CA ALA A 502 -13.41 2.73 0.80
C ALA A 502 -12.75 1.34 0.80
N PRO A 503 -11.51 1.18 0.31
CA PRO A 503 -10.73 -0.02 0.58
C PRO A 503 -10.43 -0.08 2.08
N THR A 504 -10.49 -1.28 2.66
CA THR A 504 -10.38 -1.46 4.10
C THR A 504 -9.21 -2.36 4.48
N LEU A 505 -8.87 -2.34 5.77
CA LEU A 505 -8.10 -3.42 6.38
C LEU A 505 -8.97 -4.68 6.51
N LEU A 506 -8.36 -5.78 6.97
CA LEU A 506 -9.07 -7.02 7.28
C LEU A 506 -10.15 -6.75 8.34
N LEU A 507 -11.37 -7.25 8.09
CA LEU A 507 -12.55 -7.02 8.92
C LEU A 507 -12.93 -5.52 9.06
N GLY A 508 -12.53 -4.67 8.11
CA GLY A 508 -12.58 -3.22 8.25
C GLY A 508 -13.96 -2.58 8.33
N GLN A 509 -15.03 -3.30 7.98
CA GLN A 509 -16.41 -2.89 8.29
C GLN A 509 -16.73 -2.94 9.79
N TRP A 510 -15.90 -3.59 10.59
CA TRP A 510 -16.00 -3.67 12.03
C TRP A 510 -14.75 -3.04 12.68
N PRO A 511 -14.69 -1.71 12.81
CA PRO A 511 -13.51 -1.01 13.33
C PRO A 511 -13.02 -1.51 14.69
N TRP A 512 -13.95 -1.92 15.56
CA TRP A 512 -13.67 -2.47 16.87
C TRP A 512 -12.95 -3.84 16.84
N LEU A 513 -12.95 -4.54 15.69
CA LEU A 513 -12.11 -5.71 15.43
C LEU A 513 -10.87 -5.33 14.62
N SER A 514 -11.05 -4.56 13.54
CA SER A 514 -9.97 -4.29 12.58
C SER A 514 -8.83 -3.45 13.18
N VAL A 515 -9.15 -2.46 14.02
CA VAL A 515 -8.15 -1.59 14.64
C VAL A 515 -7.28 -2.38 15.65
N PRO A 516 -7.85 -3.10 16.63
CA PRO A 516 -7.07 -3.99 17.49
C PRO A 516 -6.25 -5.02 16.72
N LEU A 517 -6.83 -5.65 15.69
CA LEU A 517 -6.15 -6.66 14.88
C LEU A 517 -4.93 -6.06 14.16
N ARG A 518 -5.09 -4.88 13.56
CA ARG A 518 -4.00 -4.15 12.91
C ARG A 518 -2.88 -3.87 13.92
N ARG A 519 -3.20 -3.28 15.07
CA ARG A 519 -2.21 -2.90 16.09
C ARG A 519 -1.51 -4.11 16.69
N LEU A 520 -2.24 -5.19 16.98
CA LEU A 520 -1.65 -6.44 17.46
C LEU A 520 -0.63 -6.98 16.45
N SER A 521 -1.02 -7.00 15.18
CA SER A 521 -0.16 -7.56 14.16
C SER A 521 1.05 -6.66 13.86
N ASP A 522 0.90 -5.33 13.93
CA ASP A 522 2.02 -4.39 13.93
C ASP A 522 2.99 -4.71 15.08
N ALA A 523 2.48 -4.77 16.31
CA ALA A 523 3.27 -4.99 17.52
C ALA A 523 4.02 -6.34 17.54
N VAL A 524 3.39 -7.40 17.03
CA VAL A 524 4.00 -8.74 16.93
C VAL A 524 5.13 -8.75 15.89
N SER A 525 4.95 -8.05 14.78
CA SER A 525 5.92 -8.03 13.67
C SER A 525 7.17 -7.18 13.95
N THR A 526 7.12 -6.28 14.93
CA THR A 526 8.26 -5.47 15.36
C THR A 526 9.17 -6.31 16.27
N PRO A 527 10.39 -6.69 15.85
CA PRO A 527 11.21 -7.66 16.58
C PRO A 527 11.76 -7.11 17.91
N LEU A 528 12.11 -8.02 18.83
CA LEU A 528 12.82 -7.68 20.08
C LEU A 528 14.27 -7.25 19.84
N LEU A 529 14.88 -7.72 18.75
CA LEU A 529 16.27 -7.46 18.42
C LEU A 529 16.52 -5.98 18.07
N GLY A 530 17.79 -5.57 18.09
CA GLY A 530 18.19 -4.17 17.86
C GLY A 530 17.91 -3.28 19.08
N GLY A 531 17.46 -2.03 18.84
CA GLY A 531 17.21 -1.04 19.91
C GLY A 531 16.15 -1.48 20.94
N ASN A 532 15.21 -2.33 20.55
CA ASN A 532 14.13 -2.82 21.42
C ASN A 532 14.63 -3.69 22.57
N GLY A 533 15.75 -4.39 22.40
CA GLY A 533 16.38 -5.17 23.47
C GLY A 533 16.93 -4.27 24.57
N LEU A 534 17.52 -3.13 24.20
CA LEU A 534 17.96 -2.12 25.17
C LEU A 534 16.78 -1.50 25.91
N VAL A 535 15.69 -1.17 25.20
CA VAL A 535 14.46 -0.66 25.83
C VAL A 535 13.89 -1.68 26.83
N ALA A 536 13.90 -2.98 26.50
CA ALA A 536 13.48 -4.04 27.41
C ALA A 536 14.37 -4.13 28.65
N ALA A 537 15.70 -4.05 28.49
CA ALA A 537 16.66 -4.11 29.59
C ALA A 537 16.54 -2.91 30.55
N LEU A 538 16.44 -1.70 30.00
CA LEU A 538 16.23 -0.47 30.77
C LEU A 538 14.87 -0.48 31.48
N GLY A 539 13.82 -0.94 30.79
CA GLY A 539 12.50 -1.12 31.38
C GLY A 539 12.51 -2.11 32.56
N MET A 540 13.20 -3.25 32.41
CA MET A 540 13.36 -4.22 33.50
C MET A 540 14.10 -3.61 34.70
N LEU A 541 15.18 -2.87 34.45
CA LEU A 541 15.93 -2.18 35.51
C LEU A 541 15.02 -1.18 36.26
N LEU A 542 14.30 -0.34 35.52
CA LEU A 542 13.37 0.64 36.09
C LEU A 542 12.27 -0.04 36.91
N TYR A 543 11.72 -1.16 36.41
CA TYR A 543 10.76 -1.96 37.15
C TYR A 543 11.35 -2.45 38.49
N ALA A 544 12.52 -3.10 38.44
CA ALA A 544 13.15 -3.72 39.61
C ALA A 544 13.52 -2.70 40.70
N LEU A 545 13.98 -1.50 40.31
CA LEU A 545 14.38 -0.43 41.23
C LEU A 545 13.26 0.02 42.16
N VAL A 546 12.00 -0.04 41.73
CA VAL A 546 10.83 0.37 42.53
C VAL A 546 10.10 -0.85 43.09
N ALA A 547 9.94 -1.91 42.30
CA ALA A 547 9.19 -3.09 42.70
C ALA A 547 9.85 -3.83 43.89
N LEU A 548 11.20 -3.96 43.90
CA LEU A 548 11.88 -4.67 44.98
C LEU A 548 11.76 -3.95 46.33
N PRO A 549 12.05 -2.63 46.46
CA PRO A 549 11.82 -1.91 47.71
C PRO A 549 10.35 -1.92 48.14
N LEU A 550 9.42 -1.70 47.20
CA LEU A 550 7.99 -1.69 47.50
C LEU A 550 7.54 -3.04 48.06
N ALA A 551 7.90 -4.13 47.38
CA ALA A 551 7.51 -5.47 47.77
C ALA A 551 8.18 -5.94 49.08
N ARG A 552 9.37 -5.42 49.42
CA ARG A 552 9.99 -5.63 50.73
C ARG A 552 9.21 -4.91 51.83
N ARG A 553 8.88 -3.64 51.63
CA ARG A 553 8.18 -2.81 52.63
C ARG A 553 6.75 -3.26 52.89
N SER A 554 6.04 -3.71 51.85
CA SER A 554 4.66 -4.21 51.97
C SER A 554 4.55 -5.66 52.43
N GLY A 555 5.69 -6.35 52.60
CA GLY A 555 5.72 -7.76 52.95
C GLY A 555 5.33 -8.72 51.82
N LEU A 556 5.07 -8.23 50.60
CA LEU A 556 4.87 -9.09 49.42
C LEU A 556 6.04 -10.06 49.20
N LEU A 557 7.25 -9.68 49.63
CA LEU A 557 8.42 -10.54 49.73
C LEU A 557 8.52 -11.14 51.14
N ARG A 558 8.29 -12.44 51.28
CA ARG A 558 8.32 -13.14 52.59
C ARG A 558 9.64 -13.84 52.91
N GLN A 559 10.50 -14.11 51.93
CA GLN A 559 11.78 -14.83 52.11
C GLN A 559 12.89 -14.15 51.30
N GLY A 560 14.13 -14.22 51.79
CA GLY A 560 15.31 -13.89 50.98
C GLY A 560 15.35 -14.73 49.69
N TRP A 561 16.09 -14.25 48.69
CA TRP A 561 16.23 -14.91 47.38
C TRP A 561 16.61 -16.39 47.54
N ARG A 562 15.69 -17.32 47.19
CA ARG A 562 15.91 -18.77 47.34
C ARG A 562 15.42 -19.52 46.11
N TRP A 563 16.36 -20.07 45.34
CA TRP A 563 16.03 -20.98 44.24
C TRP A 563 15.44 -22.28 44.80
N ARG A 564 14.15 -22.51 44.56
CA ARG A 564 13.44 -23.78 44.77
C ARG A 564 13.64 -24.67 43.53
N PRO A 565 13.36 -26.00 43.55
CA PRO A 565 13.83 -26.89 42.48
C PRO A 565 13.45 -26.37 41.09
N LEU A 566 14.46 -26.23 40.22
CA LEU A 566 14.37 -25.60 38.91
C LEU A 566 13.41 -26.34 37.96
N GLY A 567 13.24 -27.66 38.12
CA GLY A 567 12.41 -28.49 37.25
C GLY A 567 10.95 -28.01 37.12
N PRO A 568 10.19 -27.85 38.21
CA PRO A 568 8.83 -27.31 38.11
C PRO A 568 8.77 -25.82 37.70
N MET A 569 9.84 -25.03 37.87
CA MET A 569 9.91 -23.66 37.32
C MET A 569 10.00 -23.69 35.80
N LEU A 570 10.93 -24.48 35.26
CA LEU A 570 11.11 -24.65 33.82
C LEU A 570 9.86 -25.17 33.12
N ARG A 571 9.09 -26.06 33.77
CA ARG A 571 7.82 -26.55 33.23
C ARG A 571 6.71 -25.49 33.19
N GLN A 572 6.68 -24.55 34.12
CA GLN A 572 5.63 -23.53 34.19
C GLN A 572 6.00 -22.22 33.54
N ALA A 573 7.28 -21.92 33.35
CA ALA A 573 7.72 -20.69 32.73
C ALA A 573 7.12 -20.49 31.32
N PRO A 574 7.03 -21.50 30.43
CA PRO A 574 6.33 -21.34 29.13
C PRO A 574 4.84 -21.05 29.29
N LEU A 575 4.17 -21.64 30.29
CA LEU A 575 2.76 -21.37 30.56
C LEU A 575 2.55 -19.94 31.03
N LEU A 576 3.42 -19.43 31.92
CA LEU A 576 3.42 -18.05 32.38
C LEU A 576 3.75 -17.04 31.28
N LEU A 577 4.53 -17.47 30.28
CA LEU A 577 4.80 -16.68 29.08
C LEU A 577 3.54 -16.54 28.24
N LEU A 578 2.77 -17.62 28.02
CA LEU A 578 1.52 -17.57 27.28
C LEU A 578 0.44 -16.79 28.06
N MET A 579 0.26 -17.12 29.33
CA MET A 579 -0.65 -16.45 30.26
C MET A 579 -0.04 -16.43 31.67
N PRO A 580 0.17 -15.25 32.28
CA PRO A 580 -0.45 -13.97 31.90
C PRO A 580 0.30 -13.16 30.82
N ALA A 581 1.61 -13.35 30.61
CA ALA A 581 2.42 -12.33 29.95
C ALA A 581 1.99 -12.00 28.51
N LEU A 582 1.99 -12.97 27.58
CA LEU A 582 1.64 -12.71 26.19
C LEU A 582 0.19 -12.25 26.04
N GLY A 583 -0.75 -12.97 26.67
CA GLY A 583 -2.17 -12.66 26.54
C GLY A 583 -2.56 -11.29 27.10
N GLU A 584 -2.07 -10.94 28.28
CA GLU A 584 -2.40 -9.65 28.90
C GLU A 584 -1.71 -8.49 28.17
N GLU A 585 -0.45 -8.63 27.79
CA GLU A 585 0.24 -7.59 27.00
C GLU A 585 -0.36 -7.43 25.60
N ALA A 586 -0.82 -8.52 24.96
CA ALA A 586 -1.52 -8.43 23.68
C ALA A 586 -2.81 -7.61 23.78
N VAL A 587 -3.59 -7.77 24.86
CA VAL A 587 -4.84 -7.03 25.07
C VAL A 587 -4.59 -5.60 25.51
N PHE A 588 -3.88 -5.41 26.62
CA PHE A 588 -3.78 -4.10 27.25
C PHE A 588 -2.79 -3.18 26.56
N ARG A 589 -1.78 -3.71 25.86
CA ARG A 589 -0.72 -2.89 25.23
C ARG A 589 -0.93 -2.91 23.73
N ALA A 590 -0.81 -4.05 23.08
CA ALA A 590 -0.85 -4.09 21.62
C ALA A 590 -2.23 -3.75 21.02
N ALA A 591 -3.32 -4.31 21.52
CA ALA A 591 -4.66 -4.01 20.98
C ALA A 591 -5.17 -2.61 21.37
N LEU A 592 -4.95 -2.21 22.63
CA LEU A 592 -5.54 -1.00 23.20
C LEU A 592 -4.70 0.27 22.95
N LEU A 593 -3.38 0.22 23.10
CA LEU A 593 -2.55 1.42 22.98
C LEU A 593 -2.28 1.77 21.52
N PRO A 594 -2.47 3.05 21.12
CA PRO A 594 -2.04 3.49 19.81
C PRO A 594 -0.51 3.49 19.73
N ALA A 595 0.04 3.00 18.61
CA ALA A 595 1.45 3.18 18.31
C ALA A 595 1.67 4.64 17.89
N ALA A 596 1.99 5.53 18.83
CA ALA A 596 2.02 6.99 18.62
C ALA A 596 2.81 7.42 17.37
N ALA A 597 3.99 6.81 17.16
CA ALA A 597 4.83 7.06 15.99
C ALA A 597 4.18 6.63 14.65
N MET A 598 3.30 5.63 14.67
CA MET A 598 2.62 5.11 13.48
C MET A 598 1.28 5.79 13.23
N GLU A 599 0.52 6.08 14.31
CA GLU A 599 -0.85 6.57 14.25
C GLU A 599 -0.97 8.10 14.38
N GLY A 600 0.13 8.82 14.62
CA GLY A 600 0.13 10.28 14.70
C GLY A 600 -0.57 10.85 15.94
N VAL A 601 -0.75 10.02 16.97
CA VAL A 601 -1.42 10.40 18.22
C VAL A 601 -0.52 11.34 19.03
N GLY A 602 -1.08 12.46 19.48
CA GLY A 602 -0.36 13.45 20.29
C GLY A 602 -0.01 12.93 21.70
N PRO A 603 0.96 13.56 22.39
CA PRO A 603 1.50 13.08 23.67
C PRO A 603 0.44 12.97 24.77
N TRP A 604 -0.50 13.92 24.85
CA TRP A 604 -1.60 13.89 25.81
C TRP A 604 -2.56 12.72 25.57
N SER A 605 -2.88 12.45 24.31
CA SER A 605 -3.71 11.31 23.94
C SER A 605 -2.98 9.99 24.23
N SER A 606 -1.68 9.90 23.95
CA SER A 606 -0.87 8.72 24.32
C SER A 606 -0.84 8.51 25.84
N LEU A 607 -0.72 9.58 26.63
CA LEU A 607 -0.77 9.51 28.08
C LEU A 607 -2.15 9.05 28.59
N ALA A 608 -3.24 9.57 28.01
CA ALA A 608 -4.60 9.17 28.36
C ALA A 608 -4.87 7.69 28.05
N TRP A 609 -4.47 7.22 26.87
CA TRP A 609 -4.55 5.80 26.52
C TRP A 609 -3.64 4.94 27.40
N GLY A 610 -2.45 5.43 27.75
CA GLY A 610 -1.54 4.81 28.71
C GLY A 610 -2.19 4.63 30.08
N ALA A 611 -2.79 5.69 30.62
CA ALA A 611 -3.49 5.66 31.89
C ALA A 611 -4.70 4.70 31.87
N LEU A 612 -5.49 4.71 30.79
CA LEU A 612 -6.60 3.78 30.59
C LEU A 612 -6.12 2.33 30.55
N SER A 613 -5.05 2.05 29.80
CA SER A 613 -4.44 0.72 29.70
C SER A 613 -3.99 0.20 31.07
N VAL A 614 -3.28 1.01 31.84
CA VAL A 614 -2.84 0.65 33.20
C VAL A 614 -4.04 0.47 34.13
N GLY A 615 -5.03 1.36 34.09
CA GLY A 615 -6.24 1.28 34.91
C GLY A 615 -7.03 0.00 34.65
N LEU A 616 -7.27 -0.35 33.39
CA LEU A 616 -7.96 -1.58 33.01
C LEU A 616 -7.16 -2.83 33.38
N PHE A 617 -5.83 -2.82 33.18
CA PHE A 617 -4.94 -3.90 33.59
C PHE A 617 -5.01 -4.15 35.11
N VAL A 618 -5.03 -3.09 35.92
CA VAL A 618 -5.13 -3.21 37.38
C VAL A 618 -6.52 -3.69 37.80
N ALA A 619 -7.58 -3.13 37.23
CA ALA A 619 -8.97 -3.51 37.53
C ALA A 619 -9.31 -4.96 37.12
N TYR A 620 -8.64 -5.47 36.09
CA TYR A 620 -8.76 -6.85 35.64
C TYR A 620 -8.38 -7.87 36.72
N HIS A 621 -7.43 -7.57 37.61
CA HIS A 621 -6.96 -8.51 38.63
C HIS A 621 -8.03 -8.85 39.70
N PRO A 622 -8.65 -7.88 40.41
CA PRO A 622 -9.75 -8.16 41.33
C PRO A 622 -10.91 -8.92 40.67
N LEU A 623 -11.21 -8.60 39.40
CA LEU A 623 -12.24 -9.28 38.61
C LEU A 623 -11.85 -10.74 38.40
N ALA A 624 -10.64 -11.02 37.90
CA ALA A 624 -10.12 -12.36 37.68
C ALA A 624 -10.16 -13.21 38.95
N GLY A 625 -9.76 -12.64 40.09
CA GLY A 625 -9.81 -13.31 41.39
C GLY A 625 -11.23 -13.62 41.87
N ALA A 626 -12.21 -12.81 41.47
CA ALA A 626 -13.61 -13.03 41.81
C ALA A 626 -14.24 -14.15 40.95
N THR A 627 -13.87 -14.24 39.68
CA THR A 627 -14.57 -15.03 38.65
C THR A 627 -13.88 -16.36 38.32
N TRP A 628 -12.75 -16.34 37.61
CA TRP A 628 -12.12 -17.53 36.99
C TRP A 628 -10.79 -17.96 37.63
N TYR A 629 -10.11 -17.10 38.38
CA TYR A 629 -8.86 -17.42 39.08
C TYR A 629 -9.00 -17.29 40.61
N ARG A 630 -9.87 -18.14 41.18
CA ARG A 630 -10.17 -18.16 42.63
C ARG A 630 -8.94 -18.21 43.55
N PRO A 631 -7.83 -18.93 43.22
CA PRO A 631 -6.63 -18.93 44.07
C PRO A 631 -6.00 -17.54 44.29
N GLY A 632 -6.25 -16.58 43.40
CA GLY A 632 -5.76 -15.20 43.53
C GLY A 632 -6.71 -14.24 44.23
N ARG A 633 -7.89 -14.66 44.71
CA ARG A 633 -8.98 -13.76 45.14
C ARG A 633 -8.58 -12.74 46.21
N GLN A 634 -7.82 -13.15 47.22
CA GLN A 634 -7.40 -12.25 48.31
C GLN A 634 -6.21 -11.40 47.87
N LEU A 635 -5.16 -12.04 47.34
CA LEU A 635 -4.00 -11.33 46.80
C LEU A 635 -4.36 -10.25 45.75
N PHE A 636 -5.25 -10.55 44.81
CA PHE A 636 -5.63 -9.61 43.74
C PHE A 636 -6.47 -8.43 44.23
N ARG A 637 -6.82 -8.39 45.52
CA ARG A 637 -7.45 -7.24 46.19
C ARG A 637 -6.52 -6.53 47.17
N ASP A 638 -5.32 -7.08 47.40
CA ASP A 638 -4.31 -6.47 48.26
C ASP A 638 -3.81 -5.15 47.63
N PRO A 639 -3.95 -3.99 48.30
CA PRO A 639 -3.48 -2.72 47.78
C PRO A 639 -1.99 -2.73 47.41
N ALA A 640 -1.16 -3.48 48.14
CA ALA A 640 0.27 -3.59 47.84
C ALA A 640 0.52 -4.32 46.52
N PHE A 641 -0.25 -5.38 46.26
CA PHE A 641 -0.21 -6.12 45.00
C PHE A 641 -0.69 -5.24 43.85
N LEU A 642 -1.83 -4.55 44.02
CA LEU A 642 -2.37 -3.65 43.01
C LEU A 642 -1.43 -2.49 42.68
N LEU A 643 -0.74 -1.93 43.68
CA LEU A 643 0.29 -0.90 43.45
C LEU A 643 1.48 -1.44 42.66
N SER A 644 1.91 -2.67 42.96
CA SER A 644 2.99 -3.34 42.22
C SER A 644 2.56 -3.67 40.77
N CYS A 645 1.33 -4.13 40.57
CA CYS A 645 0.74 -4.32 39.23
C CYS A 645 0.61 -3.01 38.48
N SER A 646 0.21 -1.92 39.15
CA SER A 646 0.14 -0.58 38.54
C SER A 646 1.50 -0.15 38.01
N TRP A 647 2.56 -0.35 38.80
CA TRP A 647 3.92 -0.02 38.38
C TRP A 647 4.42 -0.90 37.23
N LEU A 648 4.22 -2.23 37.32
CA LEU A 648 4.55 -3.14 36.22
C LEU A 648 3.82 -2.72 34.93
N GLY A 649 2.52 -2.43 35.05
CA GLY A 649 1.69 -2.01 33.93
C GLY A 649 2.14 -0.69 33.32
N ALA A 650 2.57 0.28 34.13
CA ALA A 650 3.10 1.57 33.68
C ALA A 650 4.43 1.41 32.94
N VAL A 651 5.34 0.58 33.46
CA VAL A 651 6.60 0.27 32.79
C VAL A 651 6.35 -0.44 31.45
N CYS A 652 5.50 -1.47 31.43
CA CYS A 652 5.14 -2.18 30.19
C CYS A 652 4.49 -1.23 29.17
N ALA A 653 3.59 -0.34 29.60
CA ALA A 653 2.99 0.67 28.72
C ALA A 653 4.04 1.65 28.16
N GLY A 654 4.93 2.17 29.00
CA GLY A 654 6.00 3.08 28.56
C GLY A 654 6.96 2.42 27.56
N VAL A 655 7.42 1.20 27.86
CA VAL A 655 8.28 0.41 26.97
C VAL A 655 7.57 0.09 25.65
N PHE A 656 6.27 -0.25 25.68
CA PHE A 656 5.49 -0.46 24.47
C PHE A 656 5.38 0.83 23.63
N LEU A 657 5.06 1.97 24.24
CA LEU A 657 4.93 3.25 23.53
C LEU A 657 6.25 3.71 22.88
N LEU A 658 7.39 3.35 23.48
CA LEU A 658 8.72 3.65 22.94
C LEU A 658 9.13 2.69 21.81
N SER A 659 8.81 1.40 21.93
CA SER A 659 9.29 0.37 21.00
C SER A 659 8.32 0.04 19.87
N GLY A 660 7.01 0.28 20.08
CA GLY A 660 5.95 -0.25 19.21
C GLY A 660 5.95 -1.78 19.09
N SER A 661 6.63 -2.48 20.00
CA SER A 661 6.83 -3.93 19.96
C SER A 661 6.15 -4.61 21.14
N LEU A 662 5.49 -5.74 20.88
CA LEU A 662 4.88 -6.56 21.92
C LEU A 662 5.93 -7.31 22.77
N TRP A 663 7.12 -7.58 22.23
CA TRP A 663 8.08 -8.47 22.88
C TRP A 663 8.75 -7.88 24.12
N PRO A 664 9.18 -6.60 24.15
CA PRO A 664 9.72 -5.97 25.36
C PRO A 664 8.78 -6.04 26.59
N PRO A 665 7.50 -5.60 26.53
CA PRO A 665 6.61 -5.71 27.68
C PRO A 665 6.31 -7.17 28.06
N VAL A 666 6.17 -8.08 27.09
CA VAL A 666 5.99 -9.51 27.37
C VAL A 666 7.17 -10.10 28.13
N LEU A 667 8.40 -9.77 27.72
CA LEU A 667 9.61 -10.23 28.40
C LEU A 667 9.69 -9.68 29.84
N ILE A 668 9.40 -8.38 30.02
CA ILE A 668 9.41 -7.74 31.34
C ILE A 668 8.37 -8.38 32.26
N HIS A 669 7.14 -8.52 31.79
CA HIS A 669 6.04 -9.12 32.54
C HIS A 669 6.36 -10.59 32.89
N TRP A 670 6.75 -11.39 31.90
CA TRP A 670 7.06 -12.80 32.10
C TRP A 670 8.15 -13.03 33.16
N LEU A 671 9.24 -12.27 33.09
CA LEU A 671 10.32 -12.34 34.07
C LEU A 671 9.87 -11.82 35.43
N ALA A 672 9.12 -10.72 35.51
CA ALA A 672 8.59 -10.19 36.76
C ALA A 672 7.74 -11.22 37.51
N VAL A 673 6.81 -11.88 36.82
CA VAL A 673 5.93 -12.90 37.39
C VAL A 673 6.71 -14.17 37.75
N THR A 674 7.59 -14.64 36.87
CA THR A 674 8.36 -15.87 37.10
C THR A 674 9.30 -15.71 38.30
N LEU A 675 10.02 -14.58 38.40
CA LEU A 675 10.90 -14.28 39.51
C LEU A 675 10.13 -14.04 40.81
N TRP A 676 8.97 -13.38 40.75
CA TRP A 676 8.14 -13.19 41.93
C TRP A 676 7.60 -14.53 42.49
N LEU A 677 7.09 -15.41 41.62
CA LEU A 677 6.50 -16.69 42.02
C LEU A 677 7.52 -17.66 42.63
N TRP A 678 8.75 -17.66 42.11
CA TRP A 678 9.76 -18.67 42.44
C TRP A 678 10.81 -18.18 43.44
N PRO A 679 11.88 -17.46 43.04
CA PRO A 679 12.94 -17.08 43.96
C PRO A 679 12.49 -16.11 45.07
N LEU A 680 11.36 -15.41 44.86
CA LEU A 680 10.85 -14.39 45.77
C LEU A 680 9.61 -14.83 46.59
N GLY A 681 9.17 -16.09 46.44
CA GLY A 681 8.20 -16.72 47.34
C GLY A 681 6.71 -16.45 47.08
N GLY A 682 6.34 -15.83 45.95
CA GLY A 682 4.95 -15.51 45.60
C GLY A 682 4.00 -16.71 45.55
N ARG A 683 4.50 -17.91 45.23
CA ARG A 683 3.69 -19.14 45.28
C ARG A 683 3.14 -19.49 46.65
N LEU A 684 3.88 -19.15 47.72
CA LEU A 684 3.39 -19.40 49.06
C LEU A 684 2.16 -18.54 49.35
N ARG A 685 2.18 -17.27 48.90
CA ARG A 685 1.03 -16.36 49.00
C ARG A 685 -0.20 -16.93 48.32
N LEU A 686 -0.06 -17.37 47.06
CA LEU A 686 -1.16 -17.99 46.30
C LEU A 686 -1.68 -19.32 46.89
N ARG A 687 -0.83 -20.09 47.58
CA ARG A 687 -1.20 -21.40 48.15
C ARG A 687 -1.74 -21.35 49.57
N MET A 688 -1.29 -20.42 50.40
CA MET A 688 -1.84 -20.21 51.76
C MET A 688 -3.31 -19.77 51.71
N GLU A 689 -3.79 -19.36 50.55
CA GLU A 689 -5.13 -18.79 50.31
C GLU A 689 -6.03 -19.72 49.48
N ALA A 690 -5.54 -20.89 49.04
CA ALA A 690 -6.37 -21.93 48.42
C ALA A 690 -7.14 -22.70 49.51
N PRO A 691 -8.45 -22.98 49.37
CA PRO A 691 -9.19 -23.77 50.35
C PRO A 691 -8.51 -25.14 50.50
N ARG A 692 -8.24 -25.54 51.74
CA ARG A 692 -7.70 -26.88 52.03
C ARG A 692 -8.68 -27.92 51.48
N PRO A 693 -8.22 -28.96 50.76
CA PRO A 693 -9.09 -30.10 50.50
C PRO A 693 -9.54 -30.66 51.85
N VAL A 694 -10.85 -30.80 52.02
CA VAL A 694 -11.42 -31.53 53.17
C VAL A 694 -10.94 -32.97 53.02
N ALA A 695 -10.11 -33.42 53.95
CA ALA A 695 -9.70 -34.82 54.02
C ALA A 695 -10.93 -35.68 54.38
N PRO A 696 -10.99 -36.94 53.90
CA PRO A 696 -12.18 -37.79 53.94
C PRO A 696 -12.70 -38.06 55.36
#